data_AF-A0A1F5LI80-F1
#
_entry.id   AF-A0A1F5LI80-F1
#
_cell.length_a   1.000
_cell.length_b   1.000
_cell.length_c   1.000
_cell.angle_alpha   90.00
_cell.angle_beta   90.00
_cell.angle_gamma   90.00
#
_symmetry.space_group_name_H-M   'P 1'
#
loop_
_entity.id
_entity.type
_entity.pdbx_description
1 polymer ?
#
loop_
_entity_poly.entity_id
_entity_poly.type
_entity_poly.pdbx_seq_one_letter_code
_entity_poly.pdbx_strand_id
1 'polypeptide(L)'
;MSTARDRDPEPPHLSFRTFVDSLRGDKDLVEVNDSVDPNLEAAAITRLICETNDKAPLFNNVLGARNGFFRILGAPAALRQSKTQRFGRIARHLALSPDSGPSTIMEKLLSVGSEKLVDPITVESGPVKENSIVGDDIDLTAIPAPMVHETDGGKYVGTYGMNVLAAPDGEWVNWSVNRTMIVGKRTMTGACYPPQHNWQIVNKWREIGQDAPWAMAFGVPPAAIIVAAMPIPDGVSEAGYVGALSGEPMKLVKCDTNDLYVPANAEIVFEGTISTTEQVPEGPYSEMHGVNFPGDSHMMPLFKVNKITYRNNAILPLSATGRLTDETQSLGGLVTAAEVLQLCRAADLPVLQASSPLISQCTWIAVQVDGQRLRAMKITPKELAELVANIVFKSKAGVPFHRIILVGEDIDVHDDADVMWAFSTRCRPGLDEYPYEDVKGFALIPYMAHGNGNPTKGGKMVCDALFPVEYTTGRNWINTSFRQDMRLTNIVLFGSVAYWAAAAPTESHALVERQAINVNGCWCCNTVIKPYGNFYGAGAGCKAGACGNRDHELCCTAAVLMPFIACREIPALFHEHPAQAEWMWDSAFNDIQDLFFLWAGRQRQEEVNLHSSASDGLEEREPFIVDREHVDQERFTPWIIRKSLRTWSDIREFIISEQGLGIFKCSLAYLLASLAVFVPMIGNLLGHQNGKHLVATITVYFHPARTQGSMYKALICASVAFIFAAVLSLSSMWVTILFQRKHDMIELGHAVVLVVFVAGGFGFIGWIKQRLSDPLVNVACSLASLASTIVITKEGAVQSGALSFDKISQVLRMVLLGVGISAAVSLSILPLSARKKFRGNLSTLTDTVTLMLMSITGSSLRGSDYELQKVEFINLSARHDKAFGQMKNIMEETKLEHYVAGTGLEYHLEKRLVCFMQDITHSLGGLRSAGALHFELLAPTRCTRPTQMSCPETDSSVPVTIGRPKLVSQPQSVSKSDVELYKAEKLQSAPKIQQDTPLNHSGDDFESIISRLEISMLSLASTLRDIFKEVSFGPAPDYRISINGGARPRIDEAVKIYRETRMSALCSLSHEREIMSLTQESKADLEEIFASCDYFSVSLLKLSEKLQQFLSVLEELQIEVDERPNEKSWTWTWVFLT
;
A
#
# COMPACT_ATOMS: atom_id res chain seq x y z
N MET A 1 -40.25 45.86 -3.83
CA MET A 1 -40.24 44.54 -3.19
C MET A 1 -41.20 43.63 -3.94
N SER A 2 -40.68 42.81 -4.85
CA SER A 2 -41.39 41.71 -5.50
C SER A 2 -40.72 40.45 -4.98
N THR A 3 -41.43 39.69 -4.17
CA THR A 3 -41.02 38.38 -3.66
C THR A 3 -40.76 37.45 -4.84
N ALA A 4 -39.48 37.13 -5.06
CA ALA A 4 -39.07 36.08 -5.99
C ALA A 4 -39.75 34.78 -5.54
N ARG A 5 -40.65 34.27 -6.38
CA ARG A 5 -41.23 32.93 -6.23
C ARG A 5 -40.08 31.92 -6.24
N ASP A 6 -40.17 30.96 -5.31
CA ASP A 6 -39.38 29.73 -5.26
C ASP A 6 -39.08 29.23 -6.68
N ARG A 7 -37.83 29.40 -7.12
CA ARG A 7 -37.25 28.54 -8.14
C ARG A 7 -36.62 27.40 -7.38
N ASP A 8 -36.94 26.16 -7.74
CA ASP A 8 -36.20 25.01 -7.23
C ASP A 8 -34.69 25.29 -7.36
N PRO A 9 -33.88 25.02 -6.33
CA PRO A 9 -32.45 25.26 -6.39
C PRO A 9 -31.85 24.49 -7.56
N GLU A 10 -30.99 25.15 -8.36
CA GLU A 10 -30.31 24.49 -9.48
C GLU A 10 -29.62 23.21 -9.00
N PRO A 11 -29.70 22.10 -9.76
CA PRO A 11 -29.27 20.81 -9.27
C PRO A 11 -27.75 20.78 -9.02
N PRO A 12 -27.24 19.91 -8.12
CA PRO A 12 -25.84 19.89 -7.70
C PRO A 12 -24.83 19.88 -8.87
N HIS A 13 -25.07 19.05 -9.88
CA HIS A 13 -24.20 18.93 -11.06
C HIS A 13 -24.12 20.19 -11.92
N LEU A 14 -25.13 21.06 -11.85
CA LEU A 14 -25.20 22.31 -12.61
C LEU A 14 -24.87 23.55 -11.76
N SER A 15 -24.64 23.43 -10.45
CA SER A 15 -24.34 24.56 -9.57
C SER A 15 -23.38 24.17 -8.45
N PHE A 16 -22.20 24.79 -8.41
CA PHE A 16 -21.19 24.50 -7.42
C PHE A 16 -21.66 24.73 -5.98
N ARG A 17 -22.49 25.75 -5.74
CA ARG A 17 -23.04 26.04 -4.41
C ARG A 17 -23.96 24.93 -3.93
N THR A 18 -24.88 24.48 -4.79
CA THR A 18 -25.76 23.34 -4.47
C THR A 18 -24.95 22.04 -4.33
N PHE A 19 -23.83 21.89 -5.05
CA PHE A 19 -22.92 20.77 -4.85
C PHE A 19 -22.29 20.75 -3.47
N VAL A 20 -21.77 21.89 -2.99
CA VAL A 20 -21.27 22.02 -1.60
C VAL A 20 -22.37 21.66 -0.60
N ASP A 21 -23.60 22.13 -0.83
CA ASP A 21 -24.75 21.80 0.02
C ASP A 21 -25.10 20.30 -0.02
N SER A 22 -24.94 19.65 -1.18
CA SER A 22 -25.14 18.20 -1.33
C SER A 22 -24.09 17.39 -0.55
N LEU A 23 -22.83 17.84 -0.49
CA LEU A 23 -21.80 17.21 0.33
C LEU A 23 -22.13 17.33 1.82
N ARG A 24 -22.69 18.46 2.25
CA ARG A 24 -23.20 18.64 3.62
C ARG A 24 -24.34 17.64 3.91
N GLY A 25 -25.28 17.49 2.98
CA GLY A 25 -26.37 16.51 3.08
C GLY A 25 -25.88 15.06 3.14
N ASP A 26 -24.83 14.74 2.39
CA ASP A 26 -24.17 13.42 2.36
C ASP A 26 -23.33 13.14 3.61
N LYS A 27 -23.17 14.12 4.52
CA LYS A 27 -22.23 14.09 5.65
C LYS A 27 -20.77 13.90 5.20
N ASP A 28 -20.43 14.39 4.01
CA ASP A 28 -19.11 14.32 3.36
C ASP A 28 -18.40 15.69 3.33
N LEU A 29 -18.86 16.65 4.15
CA LEU A 29 -18.28 17.99 4.29
C LEU A 29 -17.93 18.26 5.76
N VAL A 30 -16.80 18.94 5.99
CA VAL A 30 -16.41 19.51 7.29
C VAL A 30 -16.30 21.02 7.13
N GLU A 31 -17.06 21.77 7.92
CA GLU A 31 -16.94 23.23 7.94
C GLU A 31 -15.88 23.67 8.95
N VAL A 32 -14.85 24.33 8.46
CA VAL A 32 -13.77 24.90 9.27
C VAL A 32 -14.03 26.41 9.38
N ASN A 33 -14.54 26.82 10.54
CA ASN A 33 -14.88 28.21 10.84
C ASN A 33 -13.77 28.94 11.61
N ASP A 34 -12.84 28.19 12.19
CA ASP A 34 -11.61 28.75 12.73
C ASP A 34 -10.76 29.34 11.61
N SER A 35 -9.93 30.31 11.99
CA SER A 35 -9.04 30.98 11.04
C SER A 35 -8.02 30.01 10.46
N VAL A 36 -7.88 29.99 9.14
CA VAL A 36 -6.90 29.14 8.42
C VAL A 36 -6.04 29.98 7.49
N ASP A 37 -4.74 29.73 7.50
CA ASP A 37 -3.77 30.35 6.62
C ASP A 37 -3.83 29.74 5.20
N PRO A 38 -4.05 30.55 4.13
CA PRO A 38 -3.91 30.05 2.77
C PRO A 38 -2.46 29.67 2.44
N ASN A 39 -1.47 30.19 3.17
CA ASN A 39 -0.08 29.76 3.04
C ASN A 39 0.11 28.41 3.73
N LEU A 40 0.11 27.33 2.92
CA LEU A 40 0.33 25.94 3.32
C LEU A 40 -0.79 25.31 4.17
N GLU A 41 -1.34 25.98 5.19
CA GLU A 41 -2.25 25.32 6.16
C GLU A 41 -3.52 24.73 5.49
N ALA A 42 -4.24 25.52 4.69
CA ALA A 42 -5.44 25.04 3.98
C ALA A 42 -5.11 23.86 3.04
N ALA A 43 -3.96 23.92 2.36
CA ALA A 43 -3.51 22.88 1.45
C ALA A 43 -3.02 21.63 2.18
N ALA A 44 -2.34 21.77 3.32
CA ALA A 44 -1.86 20.67 4.15
C ALA A 44 -3.03 19.87 4.76
N ILE A 45 -4.06 20.57 5.24
CA ILE A 45 -5.31 19.93 5.70
C ILE A 45 -5.97 19.18 4.53
N THR A 46 -6.05 19.82 3.36
CA THR A 46 -6.62 19.19 2.16
C THR A 46 -5.81 17.97 1.71
N ARG A 47 -4.48 18.04 1.77
CA ARG A 47 -3.55 16.95 1.42
C ARG A 47 -3.73 15.75 2.35
N LEU A 48 -3.83 15.99 3.67
CA LEU A 48 -4.12 14.94 4.64
C LEU A 48 -5.47 14.26 4.35
N ILE A 49 -6.49 15.04 3.98
CA ILE A 49 -7.81 14.53 3.62
C ILE A 49 -7.74 13.64 2.37
N CYS A 50 -6.99 14.05 1.34
CA CYS A 50 -6.78 13.23 0.14
C CYS A 50 -6.03 11.92 0.44
N GLU A 51 -5.07 11.91 1.39
CA GLU A 51 -4.34 10.68 1.77
C GLU A 51 -5.17 9.73 2.64
N THR A 52 -6.12 10.27 3.40
CA THR A 52 -6.96 9.50 4.35
C THR A 52 -8.38 9.25 3.83
N ASN A 53 -8.72 9.78 2.64
CA ASN A 53 -10.05 9.76 2.02
C ASN A 53 -11.16 10.36 2.91
N ASP A 54 -10.80 11.28 3.82
CA ASP A 54 -11.76 11.91 4.72
C ASP A 54 -12.65 12.93 3.99
N LYS A 55 -13.57 13.56 4.71
CA LYS A 55 -14.55 14.52 4.21
C LYS A 55 -13.90 15.78 3.64
N ALA A 56 -14.54 16.40 2.64
CA ALA A 56 -14.04 17.62 2.03
C ALA A 56 -14.08 18.80 3.04
N PRO A 57 -12.99 19.56 3.23
CA PRO A 57 -12.98 20.72 4.11
C PRO A 57 -13.51 21.96 3.39
N LEU A 58 -14.47 22.65 4.00
CA LEU A 58 -14.89 24.00 3.60
C LEU A 58 -14.33 25.00 4.62
N PHE A 59 -13.29 25.73 4.23
CA PHE A 59 -12.66 26.78 5.01
C PHE A 59 -13.45 28.07 4.86
N ASN A 60 -14.26 28.39 5.86
CA ASN A 60 -15.13 29.57 5.86
C ASN A 60 -14.38 30.85 6.28
N ASN A 61 -13.27 30.74 7.01
CA ASN A 61 -12.51 31.87 7.55
C ASN A 61 -11.04 31.80 7.12
N VAL A 62 -10.75 32.22 5.90
CA VAL A 62 -9.40 32.21 5.33
C VAL A 62 -8.70 33.54 5.61
N LEU A 63 -7.49 33.50 6.17
CA LEU A 63 -6.69 34.69 6.46
C LEU A 63 -6.43 35.51 5.19
N GLY A 64 -6.65 36.82 5.27
CA GLY A 64 -6.52 37.73 4.14
C GLY A 64 -7.75 37.84 3.25
N ALA A 65 -8.77 37.00 3.43
CA ALA A 65 -10.05 37.15 2.72
C ALA A 65 -10.75 38.46 3.12
N ARG A 66 -11.30 39.18 2.14
CA ARG A 66 -12.00 40.46 2.35
C ARG A 66 -13.27 40.51 1.53
N ASN A 67 -14.32 41.11 2.08
CA ASN A 67 -15.60 41.33 1.37
C ASN A 67 -16.19 40.04 0.75
N GLY A 68 -16.01 38.89 1.40
CA GLY A 68 -16.48 37.60 0.90
C GLY A 68 -15.60 36.97 -0.20
N PHE A 69 -14.41 37.51 -0.47
CA PHE A 69 -13.43 36.99 -1.43
C PHE A 69 -12.15 36.51 -0.72
N PHE A 70 -11.95 35.21 -0.51
CA PHE A 70 -12.86 34.09 -0.76
C PHE A 70 -12.67 33.00 0.32
N ARG A 71 -13.65 32.09 0.40
CA ARG A 71 -13.56 30.81 1.15
C ARG A 71 -12.87 29.76 0.28
N ILE A 72 -12.46 28.62 0.86
CA ILE A 72 -11.83 27.53 0.10
C ILE A 72 -12.58 26.21 0.33
N LEU A 73 -12.85 25.46 -0.74
CA LEU A 73 -13.28 24.05 -0.66
C LEU A 73 -12.13 23.16 -1.12
N GLY A 74 -11.55 22.38 -0.20
CA GLY A 74 -10.54 21.38 -0.54
C GLY A 74 -11.15 20.07 -1.03
N ALA A 75 -10.38 19.30 -1.80
CA ALA A 75 -10.69 17.92 -2.18
C ALA A 75 -12.09 17.71 -2.83
N PRO A 76 -12.52 18.57 -3.79
CA PRO A 76 -13.86 18.53 -4.37
C PRO A 76 -14.20 17.21 -5.07
N ALA A 77 -13.22 16.50 -5.64
CA ALA A 77 -13.44 15.24 -6.36
C ALA A 77 -12.57 14.07 -5.87
N ALA A 78 -11.81 14.25 -4.79
CA ALA A 78 -11.12 13.17 -4.09
C ALA A 78 -12.07 12.06 -3.59
N LEU A 79 -11.50 10.92 -3.21
CA LEU A 79 -12.25 9.74 -2.83
C LEU A 79 -12.83 9.82 -1.41
N ARG A 80 -13.92 9.09 -1.16
CA ARG A 80 -14.52 8.90 0.17
C ARG A 80 -13.97 7.65 0.86
N GLN A 81 -13.88 7.66 2.19
CA GLN A 81 -13.52 6.49 3.01
C GLN A 81 -14.43 5.28 2.76
N SER A 82 -15.74 5.51 2.61
CA SER A 82 -16.72 4.44 2.34
C SER A 82 -16.39 3.68 1.06
N LYS A 83 -16.31 2.35 1.12
CA LYS A 83 -16.10 1.51 -0.07
C LYS A 83 -17.29 1.55 -1.03
N THR A 84 -18.51 1.61 -0.51
CA THR A 84 -19.73 1.60 -1.33
C THR A 84 -19.95 2.94 -2.04
N GLN A 85 -19.51 4.05 -1.43
CA GLN A 85 -19.65 5.39 -1.98
C GLN A 85 -18.29 6.00 -2.35
N ARG A 86 -17.33 5.15 -2.73
CA ARG A 86 -15.92 5.55 -2.91
C ARG A 86 -15.76 6.74 -3.86
N PHE A 87 -16.50 6.73 -4.97
CA PHE A 87 -16.52 7.78 -5.99
C PHE A 87 -17.70 8.75 -5.82
N GLY A 88 -18.31 8.81 -4.64
CA GLY A 88 -19.54 9.56 -4.40
C GLY A 88 -19.45 11.05 -4.71
N ARG A 89 -18.27 11.68 -4.53
CA ARG A 89 -18.06 13.07 -4.94
C ARG A 89 -18.17 13.23 -6.45
N ILE A 90 -17.48 12.41 -7.23
CA ILE A 90 -17.55 12.41 -8.70
C ILE A 90 -18.97 12.07 -9.17
N ALA A 91 -19.65 11.11 -8.54
CA ALA A 91 -21.05 10.82 -8.84
C ALA A 91 -21.97 12.05 -8.68
N ARG A 92 -21.76 12.85 -7.62
CA ARG A 92 -22.49 14.11 -7.41
C ARG A 92 -22.25 15.15 -8.51
N HIS A 93 -21.08 15.13 -9.17
CA HIS A 93 -20.81 16.01 -10.30
C HIS A 93 -21.63 15.67 -11.54
N LEU A 94 -22.20 14.46 -11.62
CA LEU A 94 -22.92 13.93 -12.79
C LEU A 94 -24.40 13.62 -12.51
N ALA A 95 -24.94 14.14 -11.41
CA ALA A 95 -26.29 13.84 -10.94
C ALA A 95 -26.56 12.34 -10.66
N LEU A 96 -25.49 11.56 -10.45
CA LEU A 96 -25.58 10.15 -10.14
C LEU A 96 -25.74 9.93 -8.64
N SER A 97 -26.23 8.75 -8.27
CA SER A 97 -26.31 8.35 -6.87
C SER A 97 -24.91 8.18 -6.28
N PRO A 98 -24.65 8.57 -5.02
CA PRO A 98 -23.31 8.50 -4.41
C PRO A 98 -22.69 7.08 -4.34
N ASP A 99 -23.49 6.03 -4.49
CA ASP A 99 -23.07 4.63 -4.56
C ASP A 99 -22.73 4.15 -5.99
N SER A 100 -22.80 5.05 -6.98
CA SER A 100 -22.41 4.74 -8.35
C SER A 100 -20.92 4.43 -8.43
N GLY A 101 -20.61 3.27 -9.00
CA GLY A 101 -19.23 2.84 -9.23
C GLY A 101 -18.58 3.52 -10.44
N PRO A 102 -17.26 3.33 -10.63
CA PRO A 102 -16.50 3.94 -11.72
C PRO A 102 -17.04 3.57 -13.10
N SER A 103 -17.43 2.31 -13.35
CA SER A 103 -18.02 1.90 -14.63
C SER A 103 -19.30 2.67 -14.97
N THR A 104 -20.22 2.85 -14.01
CA THR A 104 -21.45 3.64 -14.23
C THR A 104 -21.15 5.11 -14.52
N ILE A 105 -20.18 5.69 -13.79
CA ILE A 105 -19.71 7.05 -14.03
C ILE A 105 -19.14 7.19 -15.45
N MET A 106 -18.29 6.26 -15.86
CA MET A 106 -17.69 6.24 -17.19
C MET A 106 -18.74 6.09 -18.30
N GLU A 107 -19.67 5.15 -18.18
CA GLU A 107 -20.75 4.99 -19.18
C GLU A 107 -21.65 6.25 -19.26
N LYS A 108 -21.88 6.93 -18.12
CA LYS A 108 -22.58 8.23 -18.13
C LYS A 108 -21.80 9.28 -18.92
N LEU A 109 -20.48 9.39 -18.72
CA LEU A 109 -19.63 10.30 -19.49
C LEU A 109 -19.68 9.99 -20.99
N LEU A 110 -19.57 8.70 -21.35
CA LEU A 110 -19.52 8.26 -22.75
C LEU A 110 -20.87 8.32 -23.47
N SER A 111 -21.99 8.45 -22.75
CA SER A 111 -23.34 8.52 -23.36
C SER A 111 -23.48 9.62 -24.42
N VAL A 112 -22.76 10.73 -24.26
CA VAL A 112 -22.78 11.88 -25.17
C VAL A 112 -22.25 11.56 -26.56
N GLY A 113 -21.34 10.60 -26.71
CA GLY A 113 -20.73 10.25 -28.00
C GLY A 113 -21.73 9.82 -29.08
N SER A 114 -22.98 9.50 -28.69
CA SER A 114 -24.09 9.14 -29.58
C SER A 114 -25.15 10.23 -29.73
N GLU A 115 -25.07 11.32 -28.96
CA GLU A 115 -26.10 12.35 -28.85
C GLU A 115 -25.69 13.65 -29.57
N LYS A 116 -26.70 14.45 -29.94
CA LYS A 116 -26.46 15.79 -30.46
C LYS A 116 -26.09 16.71 -29.30
N LEU A 117 -25.01 17.48 -29.45
CA LEU A 117 -24.64 18.52 -28.50
C LEU A 117 -25.79 19.52 -28.28
N VAL A 118 -25.90 20.02 -27.05
CA VAL A 118 -26.97 20.95 -26.65
C VAL A 118 -26.34 22.32 -26.43
N ASP A 119 -26.58 23.25 -27.35
CA ASP A 119 -25.98 24.58 -27.31
C ASP A 119 -26.28 25.31 -26.00
N PRO A 120 -25.30 26.05 -25.44
CA PRO A 120 -25.52 26.86 -24.25
C PRO A 120 -26.50 28.01 -24.53
N ILE A 121 -27.16 28.50 -23.48
CA ILE A 121 -28.00 29.69 -23.53
C ILE A 121 -27.30 30.88 -22.87
N THR A 122 -27.27 31.99 -23.59
CA THR A 122 -26.76 33.26 -23.06
C THR A 122 -27.83 33.92 -22.20
N VAL A 123 -27.44 34.33 -21.00
CA VAL A 123 -28.29 35.11 -20.08
C VAL A 123 -27.65 36.47 -19.79
N GLU A 124 -28.47 37.48 -19.50
CA GLU A 124 -28.00 38.87 -19.30
C GLU A 124 -27.11 39.04 -18.07
N SER A 125 -27.34 38.26 -17.02
CA SER A 125 -26.60 38.33 -15.76
C SER A 125 -26.70 37.00 -15.01
N GLY A 126 -25.92 36.87 -13.94
CA GLY A 126 -25.87 35.69 -13.08
C GLY A 126 -25.16 35.99 -11.77
N PRO A 127 -25.20 35.06 -10.79
CA PRO A 127 -24.57 35.27 -9.49
C PRO A 127 -23.10 35.71 -9.55
N VAL A 128 -22.33 35.23 -10.53
CA VAL A 128 -20.92 35.60 -10.67
C VAL A 128 -20.69 37.10 -10.87
N LYS A 129 -21.71 37.84 -11.32
CA LYS A 129 -21.67 39.29 -11.56
C LYS A 129 -22.11 40.12 -10.34
N GLU A 130 -22.31 39.50 -9.17
CA GLU A 130 -22.71 40.19 -7.93
C GLU A 130 -21.68 41.21 -7.45
N ASN A 131 -20.38 40.92 -7.61
CA ASN A 131 -19.28 41.80 -7.23
C ASN A 131 -18.23 41.87 -8.35
N SER A 132 -17.44 42.95 -8.38
CA SER A 132 -16.33 43.08 -9.32
C SER A 132 -15.14 43.86 -8.74
N ILE A 133 -13.93 43.52 -9.17
CA ILE A 133 -12.67 44.23 -8.91
C ILE A 133 -12.08 44.63 -10.26
N VAL A 134 -11.76 45.91 -10.43
CA VAL A 134 -11.33 46.49 -11.71
C VAL A 134 -10.13 47.41 -11.52
N GLY A 135 -9.40 47.67 -12.62
CA GLY A 135 -8.35 48.68 -12.63
C GLY A 135 -7.23 48.38 -11.63
N ASP A 136 -6.84 49.39 -10.86
CA ASP A 136 -5.72 49.32 -9.89
C ASP A 136 -6.09 48.63 -8.57
N ASP A 137 -7.38 48.34 -8.35
CA ASP A 137 -7.84 47.56 -7.19
C ASP A 137 -7.50 46.06 -7.34
N ILE A 138 -7.09 45.62 -8.54
CA ILE A 138 -6.64 44.24 -8.78
C ILE A 138 -5.20 44.10 -8.28
N ASP A 139 -5.06 43.43 -7.14
CA ASP A 139 -3.77 42.98 -6.61
C ASP A 139 -3.81 41.49 -6.25
N LEU A 140 -3.46 40.64 -7.21
CA LEU A 140 -3.38 39.19 -7.04
C LEU A 140 -2.33 38.76 -6.00
N THR A 141 -1.35 39.60 -5.68
CA THR A 141 -0.36 39.25 -4.63
C THR A 141 -0.93 39.39 -3.23
N ALA A 142 -2.03 40.16 -3.09
CA ALA A 142 -2.70 40.45 -1.83
C ALA A 142 -3.94 39.57 -1.58
N ILE A 143 -4.43 38.81 -2.57
CA ILE A 143 -5.56 37.89 -2.37
C ILE A 143 -5.11 36.65 -1.57
N PRO A 144 -6.02 35.96 -0.85
CA PRO A 144 -5.68 34.77 -0.06
C PRO A 144 -5.47 33.52 -0.95
N ALA A 145 -4.69 33.65 -2.03
CA ALA A 145 -4.35 32.53 -2.90
C ALA A 145 -3.47 31.52 -2.16
N PRO A 146 -3.73 30.21 -2.29
CA PRO A 146 -3.02 29.21 -1.52
C PRO A 146 -1.59 29.01 -2.02
N MET A 147 -0.66 28.90 -1.08
CA MET A 147 0.61 28.20 -1.33
C MET A 147 0.31 26.72 -1.09
N VAL A 148 0.35 25.89 -2.14
CA VAL A 148 -0.17 24.52 -2.04
C VAL A 148 0.86 23.60 -1.39
N HIS A 149 2.12 23.72 -1.79
CA HIS A 149 3.25 23.02 -1.19
C HIS A 149 4.40 23.97 -0.90
N GLU A 150 5.24 23.61 0.07
CA GLU A 150 6.35 24.46 0.54
C GLU A 150 7.34 24.80 -0.56
N THR A 151 7.59 23.86 -1.48
CA THR A 151 8.57 24.01 -2.57
C THR A 151 7.96 24.45 -3.89
N ASP A 152 6.66 24.80 -3.93
CA ASP A 152 6.04 25.31 -5.17
C ASP A 152 6.66 26.69 -5.54
N GLY A 153 6.84 26.96 -6.83
CA GLY A 153 7.45 28.21 -7.32
C GLY A 153 6.58 29.46 -7.17
N GLY A 154 5.33 29.30 -6.72
CA GLY A 154 4.39 30.40 -6.51
C GLY A 154 3.06 29.95 -5.93
N LYS A 155 2.17 30.94 -5.70
CA LYS A 155 0.81 30.68 -5.19
C LYS A 155 -0.11 30.22 -6.33
N TYR A 156 -0.50 28.95 -6.30
CA TYR A 156 -1.37 28.33 -7.32
C TYR A 156 -2.84 28.55 -7.00
N VAL A 157 -3.42 29.62 -7.54
CA VAL A 157 -4.86 29.91 -7.42
C VAL A 157 -5.70 29.02 -8.33
N GLY A 158 -5.16 28.60 -9.48
CA GLY A 158 -5.84 27.69 -10.40
C GLY A 158 -5.33 26.28 -10.26
N THR A 159 -5.97 25.49 -9.40
CA THR A 159 -5.76 24.04 -9.29
C THR A 159 -7.01 23.25 -9.66
N TYR A 160 -8.18 23.89 -9.58
CA TYR A 160 -9.49 23.35 -9.96
C TYR A 160 -10.36 24.41 -10.67
N GLY A 161 -9.70 25.31 -11.41
CA GLY A 161 -10.33 26.35 -12.22
C GLY A 161 -10.40 25.94 -13.69
N MET A 162 -11.43 26.44 -14.38
CA MET A 162 -11.70 26.18 -15.80
C MET A 162 -11.23 27.37 -16.64
N ASN A 163 -10.19 27.18 -17.44
CA ASN A 163 -9.78 28.13 -18.48
C ASN A 163 -10.81 28.13 -19.60
N VAL A 164 -11.13 29.30 -20.13
CA VAL A 164 -12.02 29.51 -21.26
C VAL A 164 -11.24 30.26 -22.33
N LEU A 165 -11.11 29.63 -23.50
CA LEU A 165 -10.45 30.18 -24.68
C LEU A 165 -11.33 29.93 -25.89
N ALA A 166 -11.31 30.84 -26.86
CA ALA A 166 -11.94 30.62 -28.16
C ALA A 166 -10.87 30.68 -29.26
N ALA A 167 -11.02 29.87 -30.31
CA ALA A 167 -10.25 30.03 -31.53
C ALA A 167 -10.52 31.41 -32.17
N PRO A 168 -9.60 31.97 -32.97
CA PRO A 168 -9.78 33.31 -33.57
C PRO A 168 -11.03 33.48 -34.43
N ASP A 169 -11.52 32.39 -35.04
CA ASP A 169 -12.75 32.34 -35.83
C ASP A 169 -14.02 32.25 -34.97
N GLY A 170 -13.88 31.98 -33.66
CA GLY A 170 -14.98 31.77 -32.73
C GLY A 170 -15.70 30.42 -32.87
N GLU A 171 -15.28 29.56 -33.80
CA GLU A 171 -15.96 28.28 -34.08
C GLU A 171 -15.70 27.22 -33.01
N TRP A 172 -14.58 27.35 -32.29
CA TRP A 172 -14.19 26.43 -31.23
C TRP A 172 -13.90 27.18 -29.92
N VAL A 173 -14.73 26.93 -28.92
CA VAL A 173 -14.50 27.35 -27.53
C VAL A 173 -14.05 26.15 -26.71
N ASN A 174 -12.89 26.26 -26.07
CA ASN A 174 -12.30 25.25 -25.21
C ASN A 174 -12.44 25.63 -23.73
N TRP A 175 -12.88 24.67 -22.93
CA TRP A 175 -12.83 24.67 -21.47
C TRP A 175 -11.81 23.65 -20.98
N SER A 176 -10.80 24.09 -20.22
CA SER A 176 -9.78 23.16 -19.72
C SER A 176 -9.26 23.47 -18.32
N VAL A 177 -8.95 22.42 -17.56
CA VAL A 177 -8.27 22.55 -16.26
C VAL A 177 -6.76 22.56 -16.46
N ASN A 178 -6.12 23.69 -16.16
CA ASN A 178 -4.67 23.84 -16.22
C ASN A 178 -4.19 24.58 -14.99
N ARG A 179 -3.07 24.13 -14.40
CA ARG A 179 -2.51 24.80 -13.23
C ARG A 179 -2.07 26.21 -13.59
N THR A 180 -2.36 27.18 -12.71
CA THR A 180 -1.95 28.58 -12.89
C THR A 180 -1.51 29.19 -11.55
N MET A 181 -0.34 29.83 -11.55
CA MET A 181 0.22 30.55 -10.40
C MET A 181 0.28 32.06 -10.62
N ILE A 182 0.30 32.81 -9.52
CA ILE A 182 0.42 34.27 -9.52
C ILE A 182 1.90 34.65 -9.64
N VAL A 183 2.21 35.59 -10.56
CA VAL A 183 3.57 36.13 -10.75
C VAL A 183 3.67 37.64 -10.51
N GLY A 184 2.53 38.33 -10.38
CA GLY A 184 2.49 39.75 -10.07
C GLY A 184 1.08 40.24 -9.79
N LYS A 185 0.91 41.55 -9.57
CA LYS A 185 -0.37 42.15 -9.15
C LYS A 185 -1.53 41.87 -10.09
N ARG A 186 -1.26 41.80 -11.40
CA ARG A 186 -2.27 41.57 -12.46
C ARG A 186 -1.83 40.51 -13.45
N THR A 187 -0.85 39.71 -13.06
CA THR A 187 -0.18 38.76 -13.95
C THR A 187 -0.08 37.40 -13.29
N MET A 188 -0.36 36.39 -14.11
CA MET A 188 -0.28 34.97 -13.77
C MET A 188 0.50 34.24 -14.86
N THR A 189 0.81 32.99 -14.61
CA THR A 189 1.35 32.06 -15.61
C THR A 189 0.81 30.67 -15.34
N GLY A 190 0.81 29.81 -16.33
CA GLY A 190 0.28 28.46 -16.16
C GLY A 190 0.59 27.52 -17.30
N ALA A 191 0.33 26.23 -17.04
CA ALA A 191 0.66 25.14 -17.94
C ALA A 191 -0.02 25.27 -19.30
N CYS A 192 0.78 25.41 -20.35
CA CYS A 192 0.34 25.51 -21.75
C CYS A 192 1.26 24.66 -22.64
N TYR A 193 1.05 23.34 -22.62
CA TYR A 193 1.93 22.36 -23.29
C TYR A 193 1.23 21.63 -24.45
N PRO A 194 1.96 21.27 -25.51
CA PRO A 194 1.42 20.40 -26.55
C PRO A 194 1.20 18.96 -26.01
N PRO A 195 0.09 18.28 -26.34
CA PRO A 195 -0.88 18.62 -27.38
C PRO A 195 -2.20 19.19 -26.81
N GLN A 196 -2.17 19.81 -25.63
CA GLN A 196 -3.40 20.26 -24.98
C GLN A 196 -4.11 21.35 -25.79
N HIS A 197 -5.44 21.39 -25.69
CA HIS A 197 -6.27 22.27 -26.51
C HIS A 197 -6.04 23.76 -26.23
N ASN A 198 -5.76 24.13 -24.98
CA ASN A 198 -5.36 25.49 -24.64
C ASN A 198 -4.10 25.93 -25.42
N TRP A 199 -3.10 25.04 -25.52
CA TRP A 199 -1.90 25.28 -26.33
C TRP A 199 -2.22 25.39 -27.82
N GLN A 200 -3.08 24.53 -28.36
CA GLN A 200 -3.49 24.57 -29.76
C GLN A 200 -4.18 25.90 -30.12
N ILE A 201 -5.11 26.36 -29.28
CA ILE A 201 -5.83 27.62 -29.49
C ILE A 201 -4.88 28.81 -29.35
N VAL A 202 -4.05 28.87 -28.31
CA VAL A 202 -3.05 29.94 -28.15
C VAL A 202 -2.11 29.99 -29.36
N ASN A 203 -1.76 28.85 -29.95
CA ASN A 203 -0.94 28.84 -31.17
C ASN A 203 -1.66 29.43 -32.39
N LYS A 204 -2.97 29.18 -32.56
CA LYS A 204 -3.77 29.83 -33.62
C LYS A 204 -3.79 31.35 -33.48
N TRP A 205 -3.87 31.87 -32.25
CA TRP A 205 -3.75 33.30 -31.98
C TRP A 205 -2.35 33.84 -32.29
N ARG A 206 -1.31 33.07 -31.95
CA ARG A 206 0.08 33.41 -32.26
C ARG A 206 0.32 33.52 -33.77
N GLU A 207 -0.27 32.63 -34.57
CA GLU A 207 -0.16 32.65 -36.03
C GLU A 207 -0.70 33.93 -36.67
N ILE A 208 -1.71 34.57 -36.05
CA ILE A 208 -2.26 35.87 -36.48
C ILE A 208 -1.64 37.07 -35.76
N GLY A 209 -0.64 36.84 -34.89
CA GLY A 209 0.09 37.89 -34.19
C GLY A 209 -0.73 38.67 -33.16
N GLN A 210 -1.73 38.03 -32.54
CA GLN A 210 -2.60 38.65 -31.53
C GLN A 210 -2.60 37.84 -30.23
N ASP A 211 -2.74 38.50 -29.10
CA ASP A 211 -2.94 37.82 -27.81
C ASP A 211 -4.32 37.18 -27.72
N ALA A 212 -4.40 36.02 -27.07
CA ALA A 212 -5.64 35.26 -26.97
C ALA A 212 -6.54 35.83 -25.88
N PRO A 213 -7.81 36.22 -26.17
CA PRO A 213 -8.79 36.51 -25.13
C PRO A 213 -8.96 35.30 -24.21
N TRP A 214 -9.00 35.54 -22.90
CA TRP A 214 -9.03 34.48 -21.91
C TRP A 214 -9.94 34.83 -20.74
N ALA A 215 -10.57 33.81 -20.17
CA ALA A 215 -11.13 33.87 -18.83
C ALA A 215 -10.79 32.60 -18.05
N MET A 216 -10.74 32.70 -16.73
CA MET A 216 -10.67 31.54 -15.85
C MET A 216 -11.78 31.61 -14.82
N ALA A 217 -12.64 30.60 -14.83
CA ALA A 217 -13.78 30.48 -13.95
C ALA A 217 -13.53 29.43 -12.87
N PHE A 218 -13.76 29.79 -11.61
CA PHE A 218 -13.61 28.91 -10.45
C PHE A 218 -14.96 28.60 -9.83
N GLY A 219 -15.10 27.44 -9.20
CA GLY A 219 -16.37 26.99 -8.63
C GLY A 219 -17.47 26.97 -9.70
N VAL A 220 -17.12 26.45 -10.89
CA VAL A 220 -18.06 26.27 -12.01
C VAL A 220 -19.01 25.10 -11.74
N PRO A 221 -20.10 24.96 -12.51
CA PRO A 221 -20.93 23.77 -12.48
C PRO A 221 -20.10 22.48 -12.47
N PRO A 222 -20.32 21.57 -11.51
CA PRO A 222 -19.53 20.34 -11.39
C PRO A 222 -19.48 19.47 -12.65
N ALA A 223 -20.55 19.42 -13.45
CA ALA A 223 -20.50 18.72 -14.73
C ALA A 223 -19.52 19.39 -15.72
N ALA A 224 -19.42 20.73 -15.67
CA ALA A 224 -18.51 21.49 -16.53
C ALA A 224 -17.04 21.27 -16.20
N ILE A 225 -16.67 21.22 -14.92
CA ILE A 225 -15.26 20.97 -14.55
C ILE A 225 -14.82 19.54 -14.90
N ILE A 226 -15.72 18.55 -14.84
CA ILE A 226 -15.44 17.18 -15.29
C ILE A 226 -15.17 17.16 -16.79
N VAL A 227 -16.04 17.77 -17.60
CA VAL A 227 -15.86 17.81 -19.05
C VAL A 227 -14.61 18.62 -19.42
N ALA A 228 -14.30 19.70 -18.69
CA ALA A 228 -13.07 20.46 -18.87
C ALA A 228 -11.79 19.68 -18.51
N ALA A 229 -11.89 18.63 -17.69
CA ALA A 229 -10.79 17.72 -17.39
C ALA A 229 -10.71 16.55 -18.39
N MET A 230 -11.77 16.32 -19.18
CA MET A 230 -11.86 15.20 -20.12
C MET A 230 -11.16 15.53 -21.45
N PRO A 231 -10.36 14.62 -22.02
CA PRO A 231 -9.69 14.85 -23.29
C PRO A 231 -10.64 14.60 -24.49
N ILE A 232 -11.75 15.35 -24.56
CA ILE A 232 -12.71 15.25 -25.68
C ILE A 232 -12.04 15.60 -27.03
N PRO A 233 -12.66 15.24 -28.18
CA PRO A 233 -12.07 15.48 -29.50
C PRO A 233 -11.78 16.95 -29.83
N ASP A 234 -10.79 17.19 -30.68
CA ASP A 234 -10.43 18.54 -31.17
C ASP A 234 -11.61 19.20 -31.90
N GLY A 235 -11.80 20.50 -31.67
CA GLY A 235 -12.88 21.29 -32.31
C GLY A 235 -14.26 21.13 -31.66
N VAL A 236 -14.42 20.24 -30.68
CA VAL A 236 -15.67 20.12 -29.92
C VAL A 236 -15.65 21.11 -28.75
N SER A 237 -16.73 21.87 -28.58
CA SER A 237 -16.90 22.77 -27.44
C SER A 237 -17.57 22.12 -26.25
N GLU A 238 -16.93 22.20 -25.09
CA GLU A 238 -17.32 21.53 -23.84
C GLU A 238 -18.68 22.00 -23.34
N ALA A 239 -19.06 23.26 -23.55
CA ALA A 239 -20.37 23.78 -23.13
C ALA A 239 -21.53 22.95 -23.71
N GLY A 240 -21.44 22.60 -25.00
CA GLY A 240 -22.43 21.79 -25.69
C GLY A 240 -22.44 20.33 -25.22
N TYR A 241 -21.25 19.82 -24.88
CA TYR A 241 -21.06 18.48 -24.33
C TYR A 241 -21.67 18.36 -22.93
N VAL A 242 -21.45 19.35 -22.05
CA VAL A 242 -22.07 19.42 -20.72
C VAL A 242 -23.58 19.49 -20.84
N GLY A 243 -24.09 20.25 -21.82
CA GLY A 243 -25.52 20.35 -22.08
C GLY A 243 -26.15 19.01 -22.47
N ALA A 244 -25.49 18.26 -23.36
CA ALA A 244 -25.92 16.90 -23.72
C ALA A 244 -25.83 15.94 -22.52
N LEU A 245 -24.70 15.96 -21.80
CA LEU A 245 -24.47 15.12 -20.62
C LEU A 245 -25.53 15.33 -19.53
N SER A 246 -25.96 16.58 -19.33
CA SER A 246 -26.91 16.97 -18.29
C SER A 246 -28.37 16.94 -18.78
N GLY A 247 -28.60 16.87 -20.10
CA GLY A 247 -29.93 16.96 -20.72
C GLY A 247 -30.53 18.38 -20.70
N GLU A 248 -29.78 19.39 -20.27
CA GLU A 248 -30.22 20.78 -20.15
C GLU A 248 -29.12 21.74 -20.60
N PRO A 249 -29.44 22.83 -21.32
CA PRO A 249 -28.44 23.77 -21.83
C PRO A 249 -27.76 24.55 -20.70
N MET A 250 -26.45 24.73 -20.83
CA MET A 250 -25.65 25.53 -19.90
C MET A 250 -26.01 27.01 -20.00
N LYS A 251 -26.27 27.67 -18.86
CA LYS A 251 -26.48 29.12 -18.79
C LYS A 251 -25.15 29.84 -18.68
N LEU A 252 -24.83 30.66 -19.67
CA LEU A 252 -23.59 31.44 -19.71
C LEU A 252 -23.86 32.94 -19.68
N VAL A 253 -22.98 33.68 -19.01
CA VAL A 253 -22.94 35.15 -19.05
C VAL A 253 -21.71 35.60 -19.82
N LYS A 254 -21.83 36.72 -20.51
CA LYS A 254 -20.70 37.34 -21.22
C LYS A 254 -19.69 37.88 -20.19
N CYS A 255 -18.40 37.75 -20.49
CA CYS A 255 -17.35 38.51 -19.82
C CYS A 255 -17.56 40.02 -20.07
N ASP A 256 -17.13 40.85 -19.12
CA ASP A 256 -17.31 42.30 -19.24
C ASP A 256 -16.22 42.96 -20.08
N THR A 257 -15.04 42.34 -20.17
CA THR A 257 -13.84 42.90 -20.82
C THR A 257 -13.44 42.20 -22.12
N ASN A 258 -14.08 41.08 -22.47
CA ASN A 258 -13.87 40.37 -23.74
C ASN A 258 -15.16 39.64 -24.16
N ASP A 259 -15.15 39.04 -25.36
CA ASP A 259 -16.33 38.39 -25.96
C ASP A 259 -16.49 36.90 -25.57
N LEU A 260 -15.78 36.43 -24.54
CA LEU A 260 -15.97 35.08 -24.02
C LEU A 260 -17.20 34.97 -23.12
N TYR A 261 -17.67 33.75 -22.92
CA TYR A 261 -18.81 33.42 -22.08
C TYR A 261 -18.42 32.41 -21.00
N VAL A 262 -18.84 32.68 -19.77
CA VAL A 262 -18.52 31.87 -18.58
C VAL A 262 -19.81 31.40 -17.90
N PRO A 263 -19.80 30.29 -17.14
CA PRO A 263 -21.00 29.83 -16.43
C PRO A 263 -21.58 30.92 -15.52
N ALA A 264 -22.88 31.19 -15.67
CA ALA A 264 -23.57 32.29 -14.96
C ALA A 264 -23.46 32.20 -13.43
N ASN A 265 -23.35 30.97 -12.92
CA ASN A 265 -23.33 30.63 -11.51
C ASN A 265 -21.94 30.24 -10.97
N ALA A 266 -20.87 30.47 -11.74
CA ALA A 266 -19.48 30.33 -11.27
C ALA A 266 -19.24 31.17 -10.00
N GLU A 267 -18.32 30.74 -9.14
CA GLU A 267 -18.00 31.41 -7.89
C GLU A 267 -17.13 32.66 -8.11
N ILE A 268 -16.10 32.54 -8.95
CA ILE A 268 -15.11 33.59 -9.25
C ILE A 268 -14.75 33.51 -10.73
N VAL A 269 -14.58 34.64 -11.41
CA VAL A 269 -14.07 34.71 -12.79
C VAL A 269 -12.97 35.75 -12.89
N PHE A 270 -11.82 35.36 -13.44
CA PHE A 270 -10.77 36.26 -13.91
C PHE A 270 -10.93 36.44 -15.41
N GLU A 271 -10.96 37.68 -15.87
CA GLU A 271 -11.06 38.03 -17.29
C GLU A 271 -9.78 38.70 -17.75
N GLY A 272 -9.30 38.40 -18.96
CA GLY A 272 -7.98 38.80 -19.36
C GLY A 272 -7.55 38.38 -20.76
N THR A 273 -6.24 38.25 -20.92
CA THR A 273 -5.59 37.76 -22.14
C THR A 273 -4.42 36.85 -21.80
N ILE A 274 -4.15 35.85 -22.65
CA ILE A 274 -2.91 35.08 -22.64
C ILE A 274 -2.00 35.67 -23.72
N SER A 275 -0.77 36.05 -23.33
CA SER A 275 0.20 36.56 -24.27
C SER A 275 0.70 35.48 -25.22
N THR A 276 0.79 35.82 -26.50
CA THR A 276 1.36 34.93 -27.52
C THR A 276 2.87 35.08 -27.67
N THR A 277 3.44 36.13 -27.08
CA THR A 277 4.84 36.54 -27.21
C THR A 277 5.58 36.55 -25.86
N GLU A 278 4.95 37.03 -24.80
CA GLU A 278 5.55 37.10 -23.47
C GLU A 278 5.44 35.77 -22.73
N GLN A 279 6.54 35.35 -22.12
CA GLN A 279 6.62 34.16 -21.29
C GLN A 279 7.33 34.49 -19.98
N VAL A 280 6.98 33.78 -18.92
CA VAL A 280 7.59 33.91 -17.59
C VAL A 280 7.81 32.53 -16.94
N PRO A 281 8.75 32.42 -15.99
CA PRO A 281 8.96 31.22 -15.20
C PRO A 281 7.68 30.68 -14.55
N GLU A 282 7.38 29.40 -14.73
CA GLU A 282 6.31 28.64 -14.09
C GLU A 282 6.88 27.39 -13.41
N GLY A 283 6.38 27.09 -12.22
CA GLY A 283 6.88 25.98 -11.43
C GLY A 283 8.09 26.32 -10.54
N PRO A 284 8.58 25.35 -9.76
CA PRO A 284 8.13 23.95 -9.79
C PRO A 284 6.76 23.80 -9.11
N TYR A 285 6.07 22.72 -9.41
CA TYR A 285 4.78 22.39 -8.78
C TYR A 285 4.82 20.93 -8.33
N SER A 286 4.25 20.63 -7.17
CA SER A 286 4.12 19.23 -6.75
C SER A 286 3.06 18.54 -7.62
N GLU A 287 3.53 17.68 -8.51
CA GLU A 287 2.70 17.12 -9.58
C GLU A 287 1.90 15.89 -9.16
N MET A 288 0.98 15.51 -10.04
CA MET A 288 0.12 14.33 -9.90
C MET A 288 0.86 13.02 -9.63
N HIS A 289 2.18 12.96 -9.86
CA HIS A 289 3.02 11.80 -9.62
C HIS A 289 3.59 11.72 -8.19
N GLY A 290 3.29 12.71 -7.35
CA GLY A 290 3.70 12.75 -5.94
C GLY A 290 5.14 13.17 -5.70
N VAL A 291 5.76 13.86 -6.66
CA VAL A 291 7.14 14.36 -6.59
C VAL A 291 7.15 15.84 -6.98
N ASN A 292 8.00 16.61 -6.30
CA ASN A 292 8.35 17.99 -6.62
C ASN A 292 9.86 18.05 -6.86
N PHE A 293 10.30 18.83 -7.84
CA PHE A 293 11.70 19.06 -8.16
C PHE A 293 12.04 20.52 -7.86
N PRO A 294 12.52 20.85 -6.64
CA PRO A 294 12.83 22.22 -6.26
C PRO A 294 13.81 22.87 -7.24
N GLY A 295 13.54 24.12 -7.60
CA GLY A 295 14.35 24.87 -8.57
C GLY A 295 14.02 24.59 -10.05
N ASP A 296 13.25 23.56 -10.39
CA ASP A 296 12.78 23.35 -11.76
C ASP A 296 11.79 24.44 -12.17
N SER A 297 11.88 24.94 -13.39
CA SER A 297 11.01 26.01 -13.88
C SER A 297 10.96 26.01 -15.40
N HIS A 298 9.75 26.20 -15.94
CA HIS A 298 9.50 26.20 -17.38
C HIS A 298 8.94 27.55 -17.82
N MET A 299 9.39 28.04 -18.97
CA MET A 299 8.85 29.28 -19.54
C MET A 299 7.45 29.03 -20.10
N MET A 300 6.45 29.64 -19.47
CA MET A 300 5.04 29.54 -19.86
C MET A 300 4.48 30.91 -20.25
N PRO A 301 3.44 30.98 -21.09
CA PRO A 301 2.81 32.24 -21.48
C PRO A 301 2.40 33.10 -20.28
N LEU A 302 2.53 34.42 -20.40
CA LEU A 302 2.02 35.36 -19.41
C LEU A 302 0.50 35.54 -19.55
N PHE A 303 -0.23 35.48 -18.44
CA PHE A 303 -1.67 35.68 -18.38
C PHE A 303 -1.90 37.03 -17.71
N LYS A 304 -2.62 37.95 -18.36
CA LYS A 304 -2.93 39.28 -17.82
C LYS A 304 -4.36 39.33 -17.34
N VAL A 305 -4.58 39.70 -16.08
CA VAL A 305 -5.91 39.86 -15.48
C VAL A 305 -6.37 41.33 -15.57
N ASN A 306 -7.44 41.53 -16.33
CA ASN A 306 -8.05 42.83 -16.58
C ASN A 306 -9.23 43.11 -15.65
N LYS A 307 -9.97 42.08 -15.24
CA LYS A 307 -11.11 42.19 -14.32
C LYS A 307 -11.31 40.91 -13.52
N ILE A 308 -11.82 41.03 -12.30
CA ILE A 308 -12.31 39.92 -11.48
C ILE A 308 -13.79 40.14 -11.20
N THR A 309 -14.63 39.13 -11.38
CA THR A 309 -16.03 39.11 -10.93
C THR A 309 -16.26 37.93 -10.00
N TYR A 310 -17.13 38.06 -9.00
CA TYR A 310 -17.35 36.99 -8.03
C TYR A 310 -18.70 37.06 -7.33
N ARG A 311 -19.18 35.89 -6.90
CA ARG A 311 -20.38 35.73 -6.07
C ARG A 311 -20.16 36.26 -4.65
N ASN A 312 -21.24 36.64 -3.99
CA ASN A 312 -21.23 36.87 -2.55
C ASN A 312 -20.76 35.61 -1.80
N ASN A 313 -19.83 35.81 -0.87
CA ASN A 313 -19.18 34.72 -0.12
C ASN A 313 -18.61 33.64 -1.05
N ALA A 314 -17.81 34.06 -2.03
CA ALA A 314 -17.24 33.21 -3.06
C ALA A 314 -16.45 32.03 -2.47
N ILE A 315 -16.45 30.90 -3.17
CA ILE A 315 -15.71 29.69 -2.79
C ILE A 315 -14.71 29.34 -3.89
N LEU A 316 -13.42 29.30 -3.56
CA LEU A 316 -12.36 28.78 -4.42
C LEU A 316 -12.21 27.26 -4.19
N PRO A 317 -12.46 26.40 -5.19
CA PRO A 317 -12.10 24.99 -5.10
C PRO A 317 -10.58 24.79 -5.20
N LEU A 318 -10.02 23.91 -4.37
CA LEU A 318 -8.60 23.63 -4.24
C LEU A 318 -8.32 22.13 -4.38
N SER A 319 -7.46 21.78 -5.35
CA SER A 319 -6.78 20.48 -5.42
C SER A 319 -5.39 20.59 -4.80
N ALA A 320 -5.14 19.86 -3.71
CA ALA A 320 -3.82 19.73 -3.08
C ALA A 320 -3.09 18.49 -3.63
N THR A 321 -2.64 18.62 -4.88
CA THR A 321 -2.12 17.54 -5.73
C THR A 321 -0.84 16.90 -5.19
N GLY A 322 -0.71 15.57 -5.31
CA GLY A 322 0.51 14.88 -4.89
C GLY A 322 0.37 13.35 -4.95
N ARG A 323 0.69 12.66 -3.86
CA ARG A 323 0.47 11.20 -3.75
C ARG A 323 -1.02 10.88 -3.70
N LEU A 324 -1.36 9.59 -3.76
CA LEU A 324 -2.75 9.12 -3.76
C LEU A 324 -3.56 9.59 -2.52
N THR A 325 -4.83 9.99 -2.64
CA THR A 325 -5.62 10.17 -3.88
C THR A 325 -6.36 11.51 -3.91
N ASP A 326 -6.00 12.37 -4.87
CA ASP A 326 -6.61 13.66 -5.15
C ASP A 326 -7.29 13.70 -6.53
N GLU A 327 -7.77 14.87 -6.94
CA GLU A 327 -8.51 15.11 -8.18
C GLU A 327 -7.74 14.63 -9.43
N THR A 328 -6.41 14.72 -9.44
CA THR A 328 -5.61 14.36 -10.62
C THR A 328 -5.65 12.87 -10.92
N GLN A 329 -5.78 12.02 -9.90
CA GLN A 329 -5.90 10.58 -10.08
C GLN A 329 -7.36 10.11 -10.07
N SER A 330 -8.16 10.56 -9.10
CA SER A 330 -9.56 10.14 -8.93
C SER A 330 -10.47 10.59 -10.08
N LEU A 331 -10.30 11.83 -10.56
CA LEU A 331 -11.06 12.38 -11.68
C LEU A 331 -10.24 12.29 -12.98
N GLY A 332 -9.02 12.84 -13.00
CA GLY A 332 -8.19 12.91 -14.20
C GLY A 332 -7.89 11.54 -14.82
N GLY A 333 -7.47 10.56 -14.00
CA GLY A 333 -7.26 9.18 -14.44
C GLY A 333 -8.53 8.52 -14.96
N LEU A 334 -9.67 8.75 -14.30
CA LEU A 334 -10.97 8.17 -14.67
C LEU A 334 -11.49 8.70 -16.02
N VAL A 335 -11.50 10.02 -16.22
CA VAL A 335 -12.02 10.62 -17.47
C VAL A 335 -11.11 10.31 -18.65
N THR A 336 -9.80 10.22 -18.42
CA THR A 336 -8.83 9.84 -19.47
C THR A 336 -8.98 8.36 -19.84
N ALA A 337 -9.22 7.48 -18.87
CA ALA A 337 -9.51 6.07 -19.13
C ALA A 337 -10.85 5.87 -19.88
N ALA A 338 -11.86 6.70 -19.60
CA ALA A 338 -13.12 6.68 -20.35
C ALA A 338 -12.91 7.01 -21.82
N GLU A 339 -12.13 8.04 -22.14
CA GLU A 339 -11.82 8.36 -23.53
C GLU A 339 -11.04 7.24 -24.23
N VAL A 340 -10.09 6.60 -23.54
CA VAL A 340 -9.39 5.43 -24.10
C VAL A 340 -10.36 4.28 -24.39
N LEU A 341 -11.32 4.01 -23.49
CA LEU A 341 -12.36 3.01 -23.73
C LEU A 341 -13.18 3.34 -24.99
N GLN A 342 -13.57 4.61 -25.15
CA GLN A 342 -14.31 5.08 -26.32
C GLN A 342 -13.51 4.93 -27.62
N LEU A 343 -12.22 5.30 -27.61
CA LEU A 343 -11.33 5.14 -28.76
C LEU A 343 -11.18 3.68 -29.16
N CYS A 344 -11.01 2.78 -28.19
CA CYS A 344 -10.95 1.34 -28.45
C CYS A 344 -12.26 0.81 -29.04
N ARG A 345 -13.41 1.24 -28.51
CA ARG A 345 -14.75 0.87 -29.03
C ARG A 345 -14.97 1.41 -30.45
N ALA A 346 -14.60 2.66 -30.72
CA ALA A 346 -14.74 3.29 -32.04
C ALA A 346 -13.83 2.64 -33.10
N ALA A 347 -12.67 2.12 -32.69
CA ALA A 347 -11.76 1.34 -33.52
C ALA A 347 -12.16 -0.15 -33.68
N ASP A 348 -13.33 -0.54 -33.20
CA ASP A 348 -13.85 -1.92 -33.20
C ASP A 348 -12.93 -2.95 -32.52
N LEU A 349 -12.14 -2.51 -31.52
CA LEU A 349 -11.32 -3.43 -30.73
C LEU A 349 -12.18 -4.28 -29.79
N PRO A 350 -11.73 -5.50 -29.44
CA PRO A 350 -12.45 -6.40 -28.53
C PRO A 350 -12.29 -5.95 -27.07
N VAL A 351 -12.74 -4.74 -26.72
CA VAL A 351 -12.58 -4.16 -25.37
C VAL A 351 -13.92 -4.00 -24.69
N LEU A 352 -14.05 -4.52 -23.47
CA LEU A 352 -15.25 -4.42 -22.64
C LEU A 352 -15.24 -3.18 -21.75
N GLN A 353 -14.14 -2.97 -21.03
CA GLN A 353 -13.92 -1.89 -20.07
C GLN A 353 -12.45 -1.45 -20.09
N ALA A 354 -12.19 -0.25 -19.59
CA ALA A 354 -10.83 0.22 -19.32
C ALA A 354 -10.82 1.05 -18.03
N SER A 355 -9.71 1.03 -17.31
CA SER A 355 -9.57 1.74 -16.03
C SER A 355 -8.11 2.05 -15.76
N SER A 356 -7.83 3.18 -15.12
CA SER A 356 -6.48 3.51 -14.69
C SER A 356 -6.30 3.11 -13.22
N PRO A 357 -5.45 2.11 -12.90
CA PRO A 357 -5.24 1.69 -11.52
C PRO A 357 -4.63 2.82 -10.68
N LEU A 358 -5.22 3.15 -9.54
CA LEU A 358 -4.78 4.29 -8.73
C LEU A 358 -3.38 4.05 -8.20
N ILE A 359 -3.09 2.84 -7.73
CA ILE A 359 -1.75 2.39 -7.29
C ILE A 359 -0.62 2.61 -8.31
N SER A 360 -0.94 2.76 -9.61
CA SER A 360 0.04 3.08 -10.66
C SER A 360 0.32 4.58 -10.79
N GLN A 361 -0.22 5.39 -9.86
CA GLN A 361 -0.23 6.85 -9.94
C GLN A 361 -0.87 7.36 -11.24
N CYS A 362 -1.85 6.61 -11.75
CA CYS A 362 -2.51 6.80 -13.05
C CYS A 362 -1.57 6.85 -14.27
N THR A 363 -0.38 6.25 -14.18
CA THR A 363 0.53 6.09 -15.33
C THR A 363 0.22 4.85 -16.16
N TRP A 364 -0.62 3.95 -15.65
CA TRP A 364 -1.02 2.72 -16.35
C TRP A 364 -2.52 2.76 -16.69
N ILE A 365 -2.89 1.95 -17.68
CA ILE A 365 -4.28 1.66 -18.02
C ILE A 365 -4.47 0.16 -18.19
N ALA A 366 -5.42 -0.41 -17.45
CA ALA A 366 -5.88 -1.77 -17.64
C ALA A 366 -7.00 -1.79 -18.67
N VAL A 367 -6.91 -2.67 -19.66
CA VAL A 367 -7.87 -2.84 -20.74
C VAL A 367 -8.41 -4.26 -20.67
N GLN A 368 -9.71 -4.38 -20.37
CA GLN A 368 -10.40 -5.66 -20.27
C GLN A 368 -10.82 -6.12 -21.67
N VAL A 369 -10.35 -7.30 -22.07
CA VAL A 369 -10.52 -7.82 -23.43
C VAL A 369 -11.66 -8.85 -23.47
N ASP A 370 -12.54 -8.71 -24.47
CA ASP A 370 -13.57 -9.69 -24.82
C ASP A 370 -12.91 -10.92 -25.46
N GLY A 371 -12.88 -12.02 -24.73
CA GLY A 371 -12.21 -13.24 -25.14
C GLY A 371 -12.90 -13.90 -26.33
N GLN A 372 -14.23 -13.79 -26.45
CA GLN A 372 -14.97 -14.37 -27.58
C GLN A 372 -14.63 -13.64 -28.88
N ARG A 373 -14.67 -12.30 -28.87
CA ARG A 373 -14.30 -11.48 -30.03
C ARG A 373 -12.82 -11.65 -30.36
N LEU A 374 -11.94 -11.67 -29.36
CA LEU A 374 -10.51 -11.91 -29.57
C LEU A 374 -10.23 -13.21 -30.34
N ARG A 375 -10.83 -14.32 -29.92
CA ARG A 375 -10.70 -15.62 -30.63
C ARG A 375 -11.23 -15.58 -32.06
N ALA A 376 -12.31 -14.82 -32.30
CA ALA A 376 -12.88 -14.67 -33.63
C ALA A 376 -11.94 -13.91 -34.59
N MET A 377 -11.12 -12.99 -34.07
CA MET A 377 -10.13 -12.24 -34.85
C MET A 377 -8.95 -13.10 -35.31
N LYS A 378 -8.62 -14.19 -34.59
CA LYS A 378 -7.50 -15.11 -34.90
C LYS A 378 -6.14 -14.40 -35.01
N ILE A 379 -5.91 -13.44 -34.12
CA ILE A 379 -4.68 -12.67 -34.03
C ILE A 379 -3.79 -13.19 -32.89
N THR A 380 -2.50 -12.88 -32.98
CA THR A 380 -1.47 -13.18 -31.98
C THR A 380 -1.45 -12.11 -30.86
N PRO A 381 -0.83 -12.43 -29.70
CA PRO A 381 -0.56 -11.45 -28.64
C PRO A 381 0.07 -10.15 -29.12
N LYS A 382 1.10 -10.26 -29.96
CA LYS A 382 1.82 -9.11 -30.52
C LYS A 382 0.92 -8.26 -31.42
N GLU A 383 0.09 -8.87 -32.26
CA GLU A 383 -0.83 -8.15 -33.14
C GLU A 383 -1.90 -7.40 -32.32
N LEU A 384 -2.44 -8.01 -31.25
CA LEU A 384 -3.37 -7.31 -30.35
C LEU A 384 -2.68 -6.13 -29.67
N ALA A 385 -1.46 -6.33 -29.14
CA ALA A 385 -0.68 -5.27 -28.51
C ALA A 385 -0.40 -4.11 -29.47
N GLU A 386 -0.05 -4.40 -30.73
CA GLU A 386 0.17 -3.40 -31.77
C GLU A 386 -1.11 -2.64 -32.13
N LEU A 387 -2.26 -3.34 -32.25
CA LEU A 387 -3.55 -2.70 -32.49
C LEU A 387 -3.92 -1.72 -31.37
N VAL A 388 -3.85 -2.18 -30.12
CA VAL A 388 -4.18 -1.35 -28.94
C VAL A 388 -3.20 -0.18 -28.82
N ALA A 389 -1.89 -0.41 -28.95
CA ALA A 389 -0.89 0.65 -28.89
C ALA A 389 -1.06 1.71 -29.99
N ASN A 390 -1.38 1.29 -31.21
CA ASN A 390 -1.60 2.20 -32.34
C ASN A 390 -2.80 3.13 -32.11
N ILE A 391 -3.85 2.67 -31.43
CA ILE A 391 -4.99 3.51 -31.08
C ILE A 391 -4.65 4.38 -29.87
N VAL A 392 -4.17 3.78 -28.78
CA VAL A 392 -4.01 4.47 -27.50
C VAL A 392 -2.80 5.42 -27.53
N PHE A 393 -1.59 4.94 -27.82
CA PHE A 393 -0.38 5.76 -27.71
C PHE A 393 -0.24 6.85 -28.78
N LYS A 394 -1.01 6.77 -29.87
CA LYS A 394 -1.09 7.84 -30.89
C LYS A 394 -2.20 8.85 -30.61
N SER A 395 -3.06 8.59 -29.62
CA SER A 395 -4.12 9.51 -29.21
C SER A 395 -3.63 10.50 -28.16
N LYS A 396 -4.32 11.65 -28.05
CA LYS A 396 -4.14 12.62 -26.95
C LYS A 396 -4.41 11.97 -25.59
N ALA A 397 -5.48 11.17 -25.48
CA ALA A 397 -5.89 10.51 -24.24
C ALA A 397 -4.86 9.47 -23.75
N GLY A 398 -4.11 8.83 -24.66
CA GLY A 398 -3.08 7.86 -24.28
C GLY A 398 -1.74 8.47 -23.88
N VAL A 399 -1.54 9.80 -23.97
CA VAL A 399 -0.26 10.45 -23.61
C VAL A 399 0.14 10.18 -22.16
N PRO A 400 -0.73 10.34 -21.14
CA PRO A 400 -0.37 10.10 -19.74
C PRO A 400 -0.06 8.64 -19.41
N PHE A 401 -0.63 7.69 -20.17
CA PHE A 401 -0.43 6.26 -19.95
C PHE A 401 0.85 5.77 -20.63
N HIS A 402 1.75 5.20 -19.83
CA HIS A 402 3.02 4.61 -20.27
C HIS A 402 2.99 3.09 -20.23
N ARG A 403 2.03 2.49 -19.52
CA ARG A 403 1.82 1.05 -19.55
C ARG A 403 0.36 0.72 -19.82
N ILE A 404 0.10 -0.10 -20.82
CA ILE A 404 -1.20 -0.72 -21.07
C ILE A 404 -1.13 -2.16 -20.58
N ILE A 405 -2.05 -2.59 -19.74
CA ILE A 405 -2.16 -3.98 -19.29
C ILE A 405 -3.38 -4.60 -19.94
N LEU A 406 -3.18 -5.58 -20.81
CA LEU A 406 -4.28 -6.34 -21.41
C LEU A 406 -4.67 -7.45 -20.45
N VAL A 407 -5.94 -7.50 -20.02
CA VAL A 407 -6.44 -8.51 -19.08
C VAL A 407 -7.70 -9.17 -19.61
N GLY A 408 -7.93 -10.42 -19.19
CA GLY A 408 -9.13 -11.17 -19.56
C GLY A 408 -10.40 -10.68 -18.85
N GLU A 409 -11.54 -11.20 -19.28
CA GLU A 409 -12.88 -10.89 -18.74
C GLU A 409 -13.04 -11.25 -17.26
N ASP A 410 -12.17 -12.10 -16.72
CA ASP A 410 -12.24 -12.55 -15.33
C ASP A 410 -11.64 -11.56 -14.33
N ILE A 411 -11.01 -10.49 -14.82
CA ILE A 411 -10.38 -9.43 -14.03
C ILE A 411 -11.28 -8.20 -13.96
N ASP A 412 -11.58 -7.72 -12.75
CA ASP A 412 -12.21 -6.42 -12.54
C ASP A 412 -11.15 -5.30 -12.66
N VAL A 413 -11.16 -4.57 -13.78
CA VAL A 413 -10.19 -3.49 -14.04
C VAL A 413 -10.31 -2.29 -13.10
N HIS A 414 -11.41 -2.18 -12.35
CA HIS A 414 -11.59 -1.15 -11.33
C HIS A 414 -11.10 -1.56 -9.94
N ASP A 415 -10.66 -2.81 -9.76
CA ASP A 415 -10.00 -3.30 -8.55
C ASP A 415 -8.49 -3.37 -8.76
N ASP A 416 -7.77 -2.40 -8.16
CA ASP A 416 -6.31 -2.31 -8.21
C ASP A 416 -5.61 -3.64 -7.82
N ALA A 417 -6.17 -4.39 -6.87
CA ALA A 417 -5.58 -5.67 -6.45
C ALA A 417 -5.72 -6.76 -7.51
N ASP A 418 -6.83 -6.77 -8.25
CA ASP A 418 -7.10 -7.75 -9.30
C ASP A 418 -6.23 -7.49 -10.53
N VAL A 419 -6.07 -6.21 -10.92
CA VAL A 419 -5.15 -5.79 -11.98
C VAL A 419 -3.70 -6.15 -11.64
N MET A 420 -3.26 -5.88 -10.41
CA MET A 420 -1.89 -6.26 -10.00
C MET A 420 -1.69 -7.75 -9.95
N TRP A 421 -2.69 -8.51 -9.50
CA TRP A 421 -2.61 -9.97 -9.50
C TRP A 421 -2.48 -10.51 -10.94
N ALA A 422 -3.28 -10.01 -11.87
CA ALA A 422 -3.20 -10.38 -13.29
C ALA A 422 -1.83 -10.04 -13.89
N PHE A 423 -1.38 -8.79 -13.74
CA PHE A 423 -0.06 -8.35 -14.22
C PHE A 423 1.08 -9.21 -13.66
N SER A 424 1.08 -9.46 -12.33
CA SER A 424 2.17 -10.17 -11.66
C SER A 424 2.23 -11.67 -11.97
N THR A 425 1.12 -12.28 -12.39
CA THR A 425 1.01 -13.74 -12.52
C THR A 425 0.82 -14.23 -13.96
N ARG A 426 0.44 -13.34 -14.89
CA ARG A 426 0.11 -13.71 -16.27
C ARG A 426 1.03 -13.09 -17.32
N CYS A 427 1.61 -11.92 -17.06
CA CYS A 427 2.53 -11.25 -17.98
C CYS A 427 3.97 -11.67 -17.67
N ARG A 428 4.61 -12.45 -18.56
CA ARG A 428 6.02 -12.82 -18.41
C ARG A 428 6.92 -11.64 -18.79
N PRO A 429 7.78 -11.13 -17.88
CA PRO A 429 8.66 -10.00 -18.19
C PRO A 429 9.51 -10.24 -19.42
N GLY A 430 9.58 -9.25 -20.30
CA GLY A 430 10.28 -9.27 -21.59
C GLY A 430 9.60 -10.06 -22.72
N LEU A 431 9.00 -11.23 -22.47
CA LEU A 431 8.35 -12.02 -23.55
C LEU A 431 6.94 -11.52 -23.89
N ASP A 432 6.18 -11.14 -22.87
CA ASP A 432 4.80 -10.67 -23.01
C ASP A 432 4.72 -9.13 -22.87
N GLU A 433 5.87 -8.46 -23.02
CA GLU A 433 6.01 -7.00 -22.93
C GLU A 433 6.50 -6.43 -24.26
N TYR A 434 5.73 -5.51 -24.83
CA TYR A 434 5.99 -4.88 -26.12
C TYR A 434 6.35 -3.40 -25.90
N PRO A 435 7.64 -3.01 -25.99
CA PRO A 435 8.07 -1.64 -25.78
C PRO A 435 7.80 -0.76 -27.01
N TYR A 436 7.47 0.51 -26.76
CA TYR A 436 7.18 1.53 -27.77
C TYR A 436 8.01 2.78 -27.47
N GLU A 437 9.11 2.94 -28.20
CA GLU A 437 10.05 4.07 -28.03
C GLU A 437 9.80 5.22 -29.02
N ASP A 438 9.07 4.96 -30.12
CA ASP A 438 8.75 5.96 -31.16
C ASP A 438 7.34 6.55 -31.01
N VAL A 439 6.96 6.88 -29.77
CA VAL A 439 5.66 7.47 -29.43
C VAL A 439 5.85 8.63 -28.46
N LYS A 440 4.84 9.51 -28.35
CA LYS A 440 4.91 10.67 -27.46
C LYS A 440 4.90 10.24 -26.00
N GLY A 441 5.93 10.63 -25.27
CA GLY A 441 6.06 10.46 -23.82
C GLY A 441 5.38 11.58 -23.03
N PHE A 442 5.22 11.36 -21.72
CA PHE A 442 4.62 12.34 -20.82
C PHE A 442 5.68 12.85 -19.85
N ALA A 443 6.21 14.04 -20.12
CA ALA A 443 7.36 14.62 -19.43
C ALA A 443 7.14 14.80 -17.92
N LEU A 444 5.89 14.99 -17.46
CA LEU A 444 5.59 15.15 -16.04
C LEU A 444 5.88 13.89 -15.21
N ILE A 445 5.99 12.72 -15.84
CA ILE A 445 6.37 11.51 -15.12
C ILE A 445 7.86 11.60 -14.75
N PRO A 446 8.25 11.41 -13.47
CA PRO A 446 9.62 11.57 -13.02
C PRO A 446 10.67 10.83 -13.85
N TYR A 447 10.43 9.56 -14.22
CA TYR A 447 11.37 8.78 -15.03
C TYR A 447 11.50 9.25 -16.49
N MET A 448 10.68 10.21 -16.93
CA MET A 448 10.77 10.82 -18.25
C MET A 448 11.64 12.07 -18.21
N ALA A 449 11.13 13.19 -17.67
CA ALA A 449 11.88 14.45 -17.69
C ALA A 449 13.10 14.47 -16.77
N HIS A 450 13.05 13.71 -15.67
CA HIS A 450 14.11 13.62 -14.67
C HIS A 450 14.75 12.21 -14.66
N GLY A 451 14.54 11.44 -15.72
CA GLY A 451 15.11 10.11 -15.88
C GLY A 451 16.21 10.05 -16.92
N ASN A 452 16.51 8.83 -17.37
CA ASN A 452 17.69 8.55 -18.20
C ASN A 452 17.43 8.62 -19.72
N GLY A 453 16.19 8.90 -20.13
CA GLY A 453 15.73 8.80 -21.52
C GLY A 453 15.37 10.15 -22.15
N ASN A 454 14.71 10.11 -23.30
CA ASN A 454 14.14 11.32 -23.89
C ASN A 454 12.93 11.79 -23.04
N PRO A 455 12.87 13.05 -22.62
CA PRO A 455 11.81 13.55 -21.73
C PRO A 455 10.40 13.52 -22.35
N THR A 456 10.30 13.51 -23.68
CA THR A 456 9.04 13.70 -24.42
C THR A 456 8.72 12.57 -25.39
N LYS A 457 9.54 11.51 -25.42
CA LYS A 457 9.42 10.42 -26.39
C LYS A 457 9.80 9.08 -25.76
N GLY A 458 9.04 8.05 -26.08
CA GLY A 458 9.28 6.68 -25.64
C GLY A 458 8.88 6.41 -24.20
N GLY A 459 9.50 5.40 -23.60
CA GLY A 459 9.19 4.95 -22.22
C GLY A 459 7.84 4.24 -22.08
N LYS A 460 7.25 3.78 -23.20
CA LYS A 460 5.91 3.17 -23.22
C LYS A 460 5.94 1.67 -23.48
N MET A 461 4.94 0.97 -22.98
CA MET A 461 4.87 -0.50 -23.04
C MET A 461 3.43 -1.01 -23.06
N VAL A 462 3.19 -2.06 -23.84
CA VAL A 462 2.00 -2.92 -23.67
C VAL A 462 2.44 -4.21 -23.00
N CYS A 463 1.81 -4.54 -21.88
CA CYS A 463 2.01 -5.77 -21.11
C CYS A 463 0.80 -6.67 -21.33
N ASP A 464 1.00 -7.82 -21.95
CA ASP A 464 -0.06 -8.79 -22.17
C ASP A 464 -0.18 -9.72 -20.97
N ALA A 465 -1.25 -9.57 -20.19
CA ALA A 465 -1.60 -10.44 -19.08
C ALA A 465 -2.74 -11.41 -19.46
N LEU A 466 -2.97 -11.66 -20.75
CA LEU A 466 -3.81 -12.74 -21.25
C LEU A 466 -3.00 -14.03 -21.38
N PHE A 467 -3.56 -15.16 -20.99
CA PHE A 467 -2.94 -16.46 -21.26
C PHE A 467 -3.07 -16.84 -22.74
N PRO A 468 -2.13 -17.61 -23.31
CA PRO A 468 -2.17 -18.03 -24.72
C PRO A 468 -3.46 -18.75 -25.14
N VAL A 469 -4.11 -19.45 -24.22
CA VAL A 469 -5.38 -20.13 -24.48
C VAL A 469 -6.53 -19.16 -24.71
N GLU A 470 -6.47 -17.94 -24.18
CA GLU A 470 -7.52 -16.92 -24.36
C GLU A 470 -7.63 -16.46 -25.81
N TYR A 471 -6.52 -16.45 -26.53
CA TYR A 471 -6.44 -16.19 -27.98
C TYR A 471 -6.95 -17.33 -28.85
N THR A 472 -7.07 -18.54 -28.31
CA THR A 472 -7.30 -19.76 -29.10
C THR A 472 -8.56 -20.52 -28.70
N THR A 473 -8.54 -21.24 -27.58
CA THR A 473 -9.61 -22.15 -27.15
C THR A 473 -10.51 -21.56 -26.07
N GLY A 474 -10.06 -20.49 -25.41
CA GLY A 474 -10.70 -19.87 -24.27
C GLY A 474 -10.12 -20.34 -22.94
N ARG A 475 -10.64 -19.76 -21.86
CA ARG A 475 -10.16 -19.97 -20.49
C ARG A 475 -10.20 -21.45 -20.08
N ASN A 476 -9.05 -21.97 -19.62
CA ASN A 476 -8.88 -23.36 -19.15
C ASN A 476 -8.42 -23.47 -17.68
N TRP A 477 -8.47 -22.36 -16.94
CA TRP A 477 -8.16 -22.29 -15.51
C TRP A 477 -9.34 -21.73 -14.71
N ILE A 478 -9.31 -21.94 -13.41
CA ILE A 478 -10.26 -21.37 -12.45
C ILE A 478 -9.44 -20.58 -11.43
N ASN A 479 -9.89 -19.39 -11.06
CA ASN A 479 -9.22 -18.61 -10.02
C ASN A 479 -9.57 -19.22 -8.67
N THR A 480 -8.56 -19.43 -7.84
CA THR A 480 -8.73 -19.93 -6.47
C THR A 480 -9.25 -18.83 -5.55
N SER A 481 -10.47 -18.35 -5.84
CA SER A 481 -11.16 -17.27 -5.14
C SER A 481 -12.57 -17.69 -4.78
N PHE A 482 -13.10 -17.10 -3.69
CA PHE A 482 -14.47 -17.36 -3.26
C PHE A 482 -15.52 -17.02 -4.34
N ARG A 483 -15.28 -15.99 -5.17
CA ARG A 483 -16.25 -15.50 -6.16
C ARG A 483 -16.66 -16.55 -7.22
N GLN A 484 -15.78 -17.48 -7.58
CA GLN A 484 -15.98 -18.33 -8.77
C GLN A 484 -16.62 -19.70 -8.50
N ASP A 485 -16.75 -20.12 -7.24
CA ASP A 485 -17.50 -21.33 -6.90
C ASP A 485 -18.98 -21.00 -6.64
N MET A 486 -19.78 -20.90 -7.70
CA MET A 486 -21.20 -20.51 -7.60
C MET A 486 -22.02 -21.34 -6.59
N ARG A 487 -21.64 -22.60 -6.34
CA ARG A 487 -22.34 -23.47 -5.40
C ARG A 487 -21.97 -23.11 -3.96
N LEU A 488 -20.68 -22.94 -3.66
CA LEU A 488 -20.22 -22.45 -2.35
C LEU A 488 -20.66 -21.00 -2.09
N THR A 489 -20.58 -20.13 -3.10
CA THR A 489 -20.96 -18.71 -3.01
C THR A 489 -22.44 -18.56 -2.70
N ASN A 490 -23.33 -19.30 -3.36
CA ASN A 490 -24.76 -19.27 -3.05
C ASN A 490 -25.07 -19.89 -1.68
N ILE A 491 -24.45 -21.02 -1.32
CA ILE A 491 -24.62 -21.61 0.02
C ILE A 491 -24.20 -20.62 1.12
N VAL A 492 -23.10 -19.90 0.92
CA VAL A 492 -22.58 -18.95 1.91
C VAL A 492 -23.30 -17.60 1.86
N LEU A 493 -23.73 -17.07 0.71
CA LEU A 493 -24.49 -15.81 0.64
C LEU A 493 -25.93 -15.97 1.17
N PHE A 494 -26.66 -17.00 0.74
CA PHE A 494 -27.99 -17.29 1.30
C PHE A 494 -27.90 -17.81 2.74
N GLY A 495 -26.86 -18.61 3.04
CA GLY A 495 -26.57 -19.05 4.39
C GLY A 495 -26.21 -17.89 5.30
N SER A 496 -25.38 -16.93 4.89
CA SER A 496 -24.93 -15.82 5.74
C SER A 496 -26.08 -14.89 6.09
N VAL A 497 -27.00 -14.58 5.17
CA VAL A 497 -28.22 -13.83 5.52
C VAL A 497 -29.05 -14.59 6.56
N ALA A 498 -29.17 -15.93 6.44
CA ALA A 498 -29.86 -16.75 7.44
C ALA A 498 -29.08 -16.88 8.77
N TYR A 499 -27.76 -17.00 8.75
CA TYR A 499 -26.87 -17.09 9.92
C TYR A 499 -26.85 -15.76 10.70
N TRP A 500 -26.90 -14.62 10.00
CA TRP A 500 -26.89 -13.29 10.62
C TRP A 500 -28.29 -12.79 11.02
N ALA A 501 -29.35 -13.13 10.27
CA ALA A 501 -30.72 -12.87 10.69
C ALA A 501 -31.09 -13.64 11.97
N ALA A 502 -30.53 -14.84 12.15
CA ALA A 502 -30.67 -15.61 13.39
C ALA A 502 -29.86 -15.05 14.58
N ALA A 503 -28.96 -14.07 14.35
CA ALA A 503 -28.05 -13.52 15.35
C ALA A 503 -28.34 -12.04 15.73
N ALA A 504 -29.39 -11.40 15.18
CA ALA A 504 -29.74 -10.01 15.45
C ALA A 504 -30.77 -9.87 16.60
N PRO A 505 -30.60 -8.92 17.54
CA PRO A 505 -31.59 -8.64 18.59
C PRO A 505 -32.85 -7.94 18.04
N THR A 506 -33.98 -8.21 18.68
CA THR A 506 -35.38 -8.11 18.22
C THR A 506 -35.92 -6.75 17.78
N GLU A 507 -35.20 -5.64 17.93
CA GLU A 507 -35.71 -4.30 17.54
C GLU A 507 -35.49 -3.94 16.05
N SER A 508 -34.81 -4.77 15.27
CA SER A 508 -34.51 -4.49 13.86
C SER A 508 -35.47 -5.13 12.85
N HIS A 509 -36.50 -5.86 13.30
CA HIS A 509 -37.43 -6.55 12.40
C HIS A 509 -38.25 -5.60 11.50
N ALA A 510 -38.54 -4.37 11.93
CA ALA A 510 -39.30 -3.41 11.14
C ALA A 510 -38.50 -2.76 9.99
N LEU A 511 -37.16 -2.81 10.03
CA LEU A 511 -36.30 -2.29 8.96
C LEU A 511 -36.00 -3.34 7.89
N VAL A 512 -35.90 -4.62 8.27
CA VAL A 512 -35.59 -5.72 7.34
C VAL A 512 -36.78 -6.03 6.42
N GLU A 513 -38.02 -5.94 6.93
CA GLU A 513 -39.22 -6.13 6.09
C GLU A 513 -39.44 -5.03 5.05
N ARG A 514 -38.96 -3.79 5.29
CA ARG A 514 -39.08 -2.70 4.31
C ARG A 514 -38.02 -2.75 3.20
N GLN A 515 -36.87 -3.38 3.43
CA GLN A 515 -35.84 -3.55 2.40
C GLN A 515 -36.06 -4.80 1.52
N ALA A 516 -36.84 -5.78 1.96
CA ALA A 516 -37.16 -6.97 1.17
C ALA A 516 -38.23 -6.73 0.07
N ILE A 517 -38.99 -5.63 0.13
CA ILE A 517 -40.10 -5.35 -0.81
C ILE A 517 -39.65 -4.63 -2.10
N ASN A 518 -38.39 -4.19 -2.21
CA ASN A 518 -37.91 -3.44 -3.39
C ASN A 518 -36.90 -4.17 -4.29
N VAL A 519 -36.86 -5.50 -4.25
CA VAL A 519 -36.10 -6.31 -5.21
C VAL A 519 -37.07 -7.13 -6.06
N ASN A 520 -37.76 -6.45 -7.00
CA ASN A 520 -38.40 -7.10 -8.14
C ASN A 520 -37.59 -6.81 -9.40
N GLY A 521 -36.56 -7.64 -9.62
CA GLY A 521 -35.78 -7.71 -10.85
C GLY A 521 -35.50 -9.18 -11.15
N CYS A 522 -36.45 -9.83 -11.82
CA CYS A 522 -36.40 -11.24 -12.17
C CYS A 522 -35.37 -11.48 -13.29
N TRP A 523 -34.25 -12.15 -12.98
CA TRP A 523 -33.30 -12.68 -13.98
C TRP A 523 -33.44 -14.21 -14.05
N CYS A 524 -34.50 -14.66 -14.72
CA CYS A 524 -34.60 -16.01 -15.31
C CYS A 524 -35.78 -16.01 -16.28
N CYS A 525 -35.50 -15.75 -17.56
CA CYS A 525 -36.08 -16.42 -18.72
C CYS A 525 -35.84 -15.58 -19.98
N ASN A 526 -34.98 -16.06 -20.87
CA ASN A 526 -35.19 -15.82 -22.29
C ASN A 526 -34.63 -16.99 -23.12
N THR A 527 -35.53 -17.90 -23.51
CA THR A 527 -35.46 -18.57 -24.80
C THR A 527 -36.89 -18.71 -25.34
N VAL A 528 -37.26 -17.72 -26.15
CA VAL A 528 -38.20 -17.71 -27.28
C VAL A 528 -39.25 -18.84 -27.38
N ILE A 529 -40.55 -18.48 -27.33
CA ILE A 529 -41.58 -18.73 -28.38
C ILE A 529 -42.78 -17.76 -28.15
N LYS A 530 -43.38 -17.34 -29.28
CA LYS A 530 -44.31 -16.22 -29.57
C LYS A 530 -45.75 -16.32 -28.98
N PRO A 531 -46.58 -15.25 -29.10
CA PRO A 531 -47.60 -14.79 -28.12
C PRO A 531 -49.05 -15.13 -28.48
N TYR A 532 -49.99 -15.04 -27.52
CA TYR A 532 -51.39 -14.62 -27.76
C TYR A 532 -52.13 -14.27 -26.43
N GLY A 533 -52.66 -13.03 -26.37
CA GLY A 533 -54.01 -12.64 -25.94
C GLY A 533 -54.59 -12.95 -24.54
N ASN A 534 -54.89 -11.88 -23.79
CA ASN A 534 -56.07 -11.60 -22.92
C ASN A 534 -56.69 -12.72 -22.06
N PHE A 535 -56.82 -12.50 -20.74
CA PHE A 535 -58.08 -12.15 -20.04
C PHE A 535 -57.94 -12.15 -18.49
N TYR A 536 -58.81 -11.36 -17.86
CA TYR A 536 -59.07 -11.11 -16.45
C TYR A 536 -59.23 -12.33 -15.51
N GLY A 537 -58.98 -12.12 -14.20
CA GLY A 537 -59.97 -12.51 -13.17
C GLY A 537 -59.53 -13.46 -12.05
N ALA A 538 -59.49 -12.92 -10.82
CA ALA A 538 -60.00 -13.44 -9.54
C ALA A 538 -59.90 -14.94 -9.16
N GLY A 539 -59.34 -15.18 -7.96
CA GLY A 539 -60.10 -15.83 -6.87
C GLY A 539 -60.00 -17.35 -6.68
N ALA A 540 -59.78 -17.71 -5.40
CA ALA A 540 -60.14 -18.97 -4.72
C ALA A 540 -59.29 -20.24 -4.96
N GLY A 541 -59.04 -20.95 -3.85
CA GLY A 541 -58.13 -22.09 -3.77
C GLY A 541 -58.77 -23.47 -3.89
N CYS A 542 -57.92 -24.50 -3.82
CA CYS A 542 -58.21 -25.90 -3.46
C CYS A 542 -56.88 -26.63 -3.26
N LYS A 543 -56.64 -27.21 -2.07
CA LYS A 543 -56.84 -28.61 -1.66
C LYS A 543 -55.79 -29.61 -2.21
N ALA A 544 -55.19 -30.30 -1.25
CA ALA A 544 -54.27 -31.43 -1.40
C ALA A 544 -54.94 -32.68 -1.99
N GLY A 545 -54.16 -33.50 -2.71
CA GLY A 545 -54.52 -34.89 -3.03
C GLY A 545 -53.82 -35.52 -4.23
N ALA A 546 -52.68 -36.18 -3.97
CA ALA A 546 -52.19 -37.44 -4.53
C ALA A 546 -52.05 -37.69 -6.06
N CYS A 547 -50.79 -37.82 -6.51
CA CYS A 547 -50.25 -38.85 -7.43
C CYS A 547 -48.71 -38.66 -7.43
N GLY A 548 -47.81 -39.59 -7.16
CA GLY A 548 -47.87 -41.04 -7.29
C GLY A 548 -47.22 -41.51 -8.59
N ASN A 549 -45.92 -41.22 -8.83
CA ASN A 549 -45.02 -42.19 -9.45
C ASN A 549 -43.53 -41.79 -9.40
N ARG A 550 -42.72 -42.84 -9.22
CA ARG A 550 -41.27 -42.86 -9.15
C ARG A 550 -40.70 -42.65 -10.55
N ASP A 551 -39.78 -41.70 -10.67
CA ASP A 551 -38.62 -41.71 -11.58
C ASP A 551 -37.74 -40.53 -11.18
N HIS A 552 -37.02 -40.70 -10.07
CA HIS A 552 -35.94 -39.82 -9.62
C HIS A 552 -34.96 -40.63 -8.75
N GLU A 553 -34.38 -41.68 -9.34
CA GLU A 553 -33.16 -42.32 -8.82
C GLU A 553 -32.17 -42.44 -9.97
N LEU A 554 -31.55 -41.31 -10.35
CA LEU A 554 -30.28 -41.27 -11.10
C LEU A 554 -29.77 -39.82 -11.19
N CYS A 555 -29.65 -39.16 -10.03
CA CYS A 555 -28.90 -37.91 -9.93
C CYS A 555 -28.49 -37.63 -8.47
N CYS A 556 -27.78 -38.57 -7.85
CA CYS A 556 -27.10 -38.36 -6.56
C CYS A 556 -25.87 -39.27 -6.48
N THR A 557 -24.85 -38.97 -7.29
CA THR A 557 -23.49 -39.52 -7.09
C THR A 557 -22.46 -38.43 -7.34
N ALA A 558 -22.33 -37.52 -6.37
CA ALA A 558 -21.19 -36.62 -6.23
C ALA A 558 -21.14 -36.08 -4.79
N ALA A 559 -20.72 -36.92 -3.86
CA ALA A 559 -20.43 -36.53 -2.48
C ALA A 559 -19.31 -37.41 -1.92
N VAL A 560 -18.06 -37.14 -2.33
CA VAL A 560 -16.87 -37.66 -1.63
C VAL A 560 -15.91 -36.48 -1.46
N LEU A 561 -16.11 -35.72 -0.38
CA LEU A 561 -15.10 -34.92 0.34
C LEU A 561 -15.75 -34.22 1.54
N MET A 562 -16.21 -35.01 2.51
CA MET A 562 -16.27 -34.68 3.95
C MET A 562 -16.58 -35.97 4.71
N PRO A 563 -15.74 -36.36 5.69
CA PRO A 563 -16.31 -36.80 6.96
C PRO A 563 -15.50 -36.12 8.07
N PHE A 564 -16.07 -35.31 8.93
CA PHE A 564 -16.98 -35.72 9.97
C PHE A 564 -17.56 -34.42 10.55
N ILE A 565 -18.87 -34.22 10.49
CA ILE A 565 -19.71 -33.60 11.53
C ILE A 565 -21.16 -33.61 11.00
N ALA A 566 -22.04 -34.22 11.79
CA ALA A 566 -23.50 -34.23 11.70
C ALA A 566 -24.18 -35.18 10.68
N CYS A 567 -24.25 -36.48 11.01
CA CYS A 567 -25.38 -37.33 10.65
C CYS A 567 -25.94 -37.98 11.92
N ARG A 568 -27.22 -37.79 12.21
CA ARG A 568 -27.86 -38.19 13.48
C ARG A 568 -28.61 -39.54 13.41
N GLU A 569 -28.52 -40.29 12.31
CA GLU A 569 -29.25 -41.56 12.13
C GLU A 569 -28.40 -42.70 11.50
N ILE A 570 -27.23 -43.00 12.08
CA ILE A 570 -26.39 -44.16 11.72
C ILE A 570 -26.39 -45.33 12.73
N PRO A 571 -26.83 -45.22 14.01
CA PRO A 571 -26.74 -46.36 14.93
C PRO A 571 -27.56 -47.61 14.57
N ALA A 572 -28.51 -47.52 13.64
CA ALA A 572 -29.39 -48.65 13.31
C ALA A 572 -28.82 -49.63 12.27
N LEU A 573 -27.84 -49.23 11.44
CA LEU A 573 -27.33 -50.05 10.33
C LEU A 573 -26.10 -50.92 10.69
N PHE A 574 -25.41 -50.60 11.78
CA PHE A 574 -24.20 -51.32 12.20
C PHE A 574 -24.46 -52.69 12.85
N HIS A 575 -25.74 -53.06 13.02
CA HIS A 575 -26.11 -54.33 13.62
C HIS A 575 -26.37 -55.45 12.60
N GLU A 576 -26.46 -55.14 11.29
CA GLU A 576 -26.95 -56.12 10.30
C GLU A 576 -25.90 -56.68 9.32
N HIS A 577 -24.76 -56.02 9.03
CA HIS A 577 -23.78 -56.56 8.05
C HIS A 577 -22.29 -56.26 8.37
N PRO A 578 -21.55 -57.18 9.02
CA PRO A 578 -20.16 -56.97 9.43
C PRO A 578 -19.13 -56.97 8.28
N ALA A 579 -19.39 -57.71 7.19
CA ALA A 579 -18.42 -57.97 6.13
C ALA A 579 -18.16 -56.78 5.18
N GLN A 580 -19.07 -55.79 5.13
CA GLN A 580 -18.89 -54.58 4.31
C GLN A 580 -18.02 -53.51 5.00
N ALA A 581 -17.83 -53.59 6.31
CA ALA A 581 -16.99 -52.66 7.06
C ALA A 581 -15.49 -52.94 6.85
N GLU A 582 -15.08 -54.22 6.74
CA GLU A 582 -13.68 -54.62 6.52
C GLU A 582 -13.14 -54.15 5.16
N TRP A 583 -13.93 -54.28 4.08
CA TRP A 583 -13.54 -53.83 2.73
C TRP A 583 -13.37 -52.30 2.64
N MET A 584 -14.17 -51.54 3.38
CA MET A 584 -14.11 -50.07 3.38
C MET A 584 -12.88 -49.53 4.12
N TRP A 585 -12.34 -50.30 5.07
CA TRP A 585 -11.10 -49.96 5.78
C TRP A 585 -9.84 -50.27 4.97
N ASP A 586 -9.80 -51.37 4.22
CA ASP A 586 -8.66 -51.73 3.37
C ASP A 586 -8.47 -50.78 2.18
N SER A 587 -9.56 -50.24 1.61
CA SER A 587 -9.47 -49.26 0.53
C SER A 587 -8.97 -47.90 1.02
N ALA A 588 -9.41 -47.45 2.20
CA ALA A 588 -8.99 -46.17 2.77
C ALA A 588 -7.52 -46.15 3.23
N PHE A 589 -6.97 -47.31 3.60
CA PHE A 589 -5.57 -47.42 4.01
C PHE A 589 -4.59 -47.36 2.83
N ASN A 590 -4.96 -47.94 1.68
CA ASN A 590 -4.15 -47.91 0.45
C ASN A 590 -4.10 -46.50 -0.18
N ASP A 591 -5.22 -45.76 -0.18
CA ASP A 591 -5.29 -44.40 -0.73
C ASP A 591 -4.44 -43.38 0.08
N ILE A 592 -4.30 -43.59 1.40
CA ILE A 592 -3.45 -42.77 2.26
C ILE A 592 -1.96 -43.05 2.01
N GLN A 593 -1.62 -44.29 1.66
CA GLN A 593 -0.26 -44.70 1.36
C GLN A 593 0.24 -44.09 0.03
N ASP A 594 -0.63 -44.01 -0.98
CA ASP A 594 -0.35 -43.38 -2.28
C ASP A 594 -0.25 -41.85 -2.19
N LEU A 595 -1.06 -41.21 -1.33
CA LEU A 595 -0.95 -39.78 -1.03
C LEU A 595 0.36 -39.42 -0.30
N PHE A 596 0.89 -40.32 0.53
CA PHE A 596 2.18 -40.14 1.21
C PHE A 596 3.36 -40.24 0.23
N PHE A 597 3.28 -41.14 -0.77
CA PHE A 597 4.27 -41.25 -1.85
C PHE A 597 4.25 -40.05 -2.83
N LEU A 598 3.07 -39.50 -3.11
CA LEU A 598 2.91 -38.29 -3.94
C LEU A 598 3.38 -37.01 -3.23
N TRP A 599 3.22 -36.92 -1.91
CA TRP A 599 3.73 -35.80 -1.10
C TRP A 599 5.25 -35.86 -0.94
N ALA A 600 5.83 -37.05 -0.69
CA ALA A 600 7.27 -37.27 -0.67
C ALA A 600 7.96 -37.07 -2.04
N GLY A 601 7.21 -37.23 -3.14
CA GLY A 601 7.67 -36.94 -4.50
C GLY A 601 7.76 -35.45 -4.84
N ARG A 602 6.89 -34.60 -4.28
CA ARG A 602 6.88 -33.13 -4.53
C ARG A 602 7.97 -32.37 -3.79
N GLN A 603 8.30 -32.75 -2.54
CA GLN A 603 9.40 -32.11 -1.81
C GLN A 603 10.77 -32.33 -2.47
N ARG A 604 10.94 -33.45 -3.18
CA ARG A 604 12.18 -33.76 -3.91
C ARG A 604 12.40 -32.87 -5.14
N GLN A 605 11.38 -32.13 -5.59
CA GLN A 605 11.44 -31.18 -6.71
C GLN A 605 11.68 -29.74 -6.25
N GLU A 606 11.35 -29.41 -4.99
CA GLU A 606 11.60 -28.09 -4.40
C GLU A 606 13.02 -27.97 -3.82
N GLU A 607 13.61 -29.04 -3.27
CA GLU A 607 15.00 -29.02 -2.77
C GLU A 607 16.07 -29.02 -3.88
N VAL A 608 15.74 -29.48 -5.10
CA VAL A 608 16.69 -29.46 -6.24
C VAL A 608 16.83 -28.05 -6.83
N ASN A 609 15.84 -27.16 -6.63
CA ASN A 609 15.88 -25.79 -7.19
C ASN A 609 16.48 -24.74 -6.24
N LEU A 610 16.82 -25.11 -4.99
CA LEU A 610 17.39 -24.20 -3.99
C LEU A 610 18.91 -24.32 -3.82
N HIS A 611 19.57 -25.26 -4.50
CA HIS A 611 21.03 -25.46 -4.44
C HIS A 611 21.79 -25.27 -5.77
N SER A 612 21.19 -24.63 -6.78
CA SER A 612 21.89 -24.30 -8.02
C SER A 612 21.86 -22.80 -8.37
N SER A 613 22.47 -21.95 -7.54
CA SER A 613 22.97 -20.65 -8.01
C SER A 613 23.96 -20.01 -7.04
N ALA A 614 25.14 -20.62 -6.87
CA ALA A 614 26.37 -19.92 -6.46
C ALA A 614 27.60 -20.83 -6.62
N SER A 615 28.13 -20.96 -7.84
CA SER A 615 29.58 -21.12 -8.06
C SER A 615 29.92 -20.94 -9.54
N ASP A 616 30.67 -19.86 -9.81
CA ASP A 616 31.61 -19.58 -10.91
C ASP A 616 31.16 -19.58 -12.38
N GLY A 617 31.58 -18.52 -13.06
CA GLY A 617 31.38 -18.28 -14.49
C GLY A 617 32.60 -18.62 -15.36
N LEU A 618 32.36 -18.40 -16.67
CA LEU A 618 33.29 -18.35 -17.82
C LEU A 618 33.84 -19.70 -18.33
N GLU A 619 33.20 -20.23 -19.38
CA GLU A 619 33.88 -20.50 -20.67
C GLU A 619 32.87 -20.77 -21.81
N GLU A 620 33.35 -20.61 -23.04
CA GLU A 620 32.63 -20.31 -24.28
C GLU A 620 32.04 -21.51 -25.04
N ARG A 621 30.99 -21.21 -25.81
CA ARG A 621 30.60 -21.64 -27.19
C ARG A 621 30.80 -23.11 -27.68
N GLU A 622 29.66 -23.66 -28.13
CA GLU A 622 29.34 -24.77 -29.07
C GLU A 622 30.39 -25.14 -30.17
N PRO A 623 30.31 -26.27 -30.95
CA PRO A 623 29.12 -27.10 -31.30
C PRO A 623 29.34 -28.63 -31.59
N PHE A 624 28.28 -29.30 -32.08
CA PHE A 624 28.22 -30.54 -32.89
C PHE A 624 28.20 -31.95 -32.24
N ILE A 625 26.98 -32.53 -32.22
CA ILE A 625 26.53 -33.81 -32.84
C ILE A 625 27.42 -35.08 -32.72
N VAL A 626 26.81 -36.11 -32.08
CA VAL A 626 26.91 -37.59 -32.27
C VAL A 626 28.21 -38.27 -31.83
N ASP A 627 28.14 -39.15 -30.82
CA ASP A 627 27.89 -40.58 -31.07
C ASP A 627 27.50 -41.35 -29.80
N ARG A 628 26.70 -42.41 -29.99
CA ARG A 628 26.51 -43.47 -29.01
C ARG A 628 27.85 -44.18 -28.82
N GLU A 629 28.21 -44.56 -27.59
CA GLU A 629 28.21 -45.96 -27.12
C GLU A 629 29.07 -46.16 -25.84
N HIS A 630 28.78 -47.26 -25.14
CA HIS A 630 29.54 -47.94 -24.07
C HIS A 630 29.36 -47.49 -22.61
N VAL A 631 28.53 -48.29 -21.94
CA VAL A 631 28.41 -48.51 -20.51
C VAL A 631 29.73 -49.08 -19.97
N ASP A 632 30.30 -48.46 -18.93
CA ASP A 632 31.16 -49.17 -17.99
C ASP A 632 30.68 -48.95 -16.56
N GLN A 633 30.31 -50.07 -15.94
CA GLN A 633 30.02 -50.21 -14.53
C GLN A 633 31.34 -50.13 -13.76
N GLU A 634 31.55 -49.09 -12.95
CA GLU A 634 32.15 -49.26 -11.62
C GLU A 634 32.10 -47.98 -10.75
N ARG A 635 31.78 -48.21 -9.46
CA ARG A 635 31.76 -47.27 -8.30
C ARG A 635 30.44 -46.53 -7.99
N PHE A 636 29.36 -47.28 -7.85
CA PHE A 636 28.07 -46.84 -7.27
C PHE A 636 28.14 -46.60 -5.73
N THR A 637 29.10 -47.21 -5.03
CA THR A 637 29.15 -47.30 -3.56
C THR A 637 29.58 -46.00 -2.83
N PRO A 638 30.58 -45.21 -3.29
CA PRO A 638 30.98 -43.97 -2.62
C PRO A 638 29.97 -42.81 -2.77
N TRP A 639 29.14 -42.86 -3.83
CA TRP A 639 28.15 -41.83 -4.14
C TRP A 639 26.91 -41.94 -3.26
N ILE A 640 26.40 -43.16 -3.03
CA ILE A 640 25.26 -43.40 -2.12
C ILE A 640 25.63 -42.99 -0.69
N ILE A 641 26.84 -43.31 -0.23
CA ILE A 641 27.31 -42.97 1.12
C ILE A 641 27.42 -41.45 1.28
N ARG A 642 27.99 -40.73 0.31
CA ARG A 642 28.07 -39.25 0.36
C ARG A 642 26.70 -38.58 0.26
N LYS A 643 25.78 -39.11 -0.54
CA LYS A 643 24.42 -38.58 -0.67
C LYS A 643 23.62 -38.82 0.62
N SER A 644 23.71 -40.03 1.21
CA SER A 644 23.11 -40.36 2.49
C SER A 644 23.65 -39.49 3.63
N LEU A 645 24.96 -39.25 3.68
CA LEU A 645 25.59 -38.38 4.69
C LEU A 645 25.19 -36.90 4.54
N ARG A 646 25.02 -36.38 3.31
CA ARG A 646 24.50 -35.02 3.08
C ARG A 646 23.03 -34.92 3.46
N THR A 647 22.19 -35.83 2.98
CA THR A 647 20.78 -35.88 3.35
C THR A 647 20.59 -36.06 4.86
N TRP A 648 21.47 -36.79 5.54
CA TRP A 648 21.48 -36.89 7.01
C TRP A 648 21.89 -35.59 7.69
N SER A 649 22.83 -34.84 7.12
CA SER A 649 23.19 -33.50 7.61
C SER A 649 22.03 -32.53 7.48
N ASP A 650 21.36 -32.50 6.32
CA ASP A 650 20.24 -31.60 6.04
C ASP A 650 19.02 -31.93 6.91
N ILE A 651 18.71 -33.24 7.07
CA ILE A 651 17.67 -33.72 7.99
C ILE A 651 18.03 -33.36 9.43
N ARG A 652 19.29 -33.52 9.84
CA ARG A 652 19.76 -33.15 11.18
C ARG A 652 19.64 -31.65 11.43
N GLU A 653 19.98 -30.82 10.45
CA GLU A 653 19.81 -29.36 10.53
C GLU A 653 18.33 -28.97 10.63
N PHE A 654 17.45 -29.63 9.86
CA PHE A 654 16.01 -29.42 9.95
C PHE A 654 15.43 -29.84 11.32
N ILE A 655 15.81 -31.01 11.85
CA ILE A 655 15.35 -31.50 13.16
C ILE A 655 15.76 -30.55 14.30
N ILE A 656 16.95 -29.94 14.19
CA ILE A 656 17.47 -28.98 15.18
C ILE A 656 16.89 -27.57 14.98
N SER A 657 16.31 -27.27 13.81
CA SER A 657 15.69 -25.98 13.53
C SER A 657 14.48 -25.69 14.43
N GLU A 658 14.16 -24.41 14.65
CA GLU A 658 12.95 -24.00 15.41
C GLU A 658 11.67 -24.59 14.81
N GLN A 659 11.61 -24.75 13.49
CA GLN A 659 10.45 -25.31 12.79
C GLN A 659 10.33 -26.82 13.03
N GLY A 660 11.43 -27.57 12.89
CA GLY A 660 11.46 -29.01 13.16
C GLY A 660 11.12 -29.33 14.62
N LEU A 661 11.69 -28.57 15.55
CA LEU A 661 11.36 -28.67 16.98
C LEU A 661 9.88 -28.37 17.25
N GLY A 662 9.33 -27.37 16.56
CA GLY A 662 7.92 -26.99 16.68
C GLY A 662 6.98 -28.10 16.21
N ILE A 663 7.26 -28.69 15.05
CA ILE A 663 6.51 -29.83 14.51
C ILE A 663 6.56 -31.01 15.48
N PHE A 664 7.73 -31.34 16.02
CA PHE A 664 7.89 -32.42 16.99
C PHE A 664 7.01 -32.21 18.25
N LYS A 665 7.03 -31.00 18.83
CA LYS A 665 6.19 -30.67 20.00
C LYS A 665 4.70 -30.76 19.71
N CYS A 666 4.26 -30.25 18.56
CA CYS A 666 2.85 -30.31 18.17
C CYS A 666 2.38 -31.77 17.98
N SER A 667 3.18 -32.58 17.29
CA SER A 667 2.90 -34.01 17.09
C SER A 667 2.85 -34.78 18.41
N LEU A 668 3.79 -34.52 19.32
CA LEU A 668 3.81 -35.16 20.64
C LEU A 668 2.60 -34.77 21.51
N ALA A 669 2.23 -33.49 21.54
CA ALA A 669 1.06 -33.06 22.28
C ALA A 669 -0.24 -33.66 21.73
N TYR A 670 -0.37 -33.74 20.40
CA TYR A 670 -1.54 -34.34 19.75
C TYR A 670 -1.63 -35.84 20.03
N LEU A 671 -0.50 -36.54 20.04
CA LEU A 671 -0.43 -37.95 20.43
C LEU A 671 -0.92 -38.14 21.88
N LEU A 672 -0.40 -37.36 22.83
CA LEU A 672 -0.80 -37.41 24.23
C LEU A 672 -2.29 -37.10 24.43
N ALA A 673 -2.81 -36.10 23.72
CA ALA A 673 -4.22 -35.72 23.81
C ALA A 673 -5.15 -36.78 23.22
N SER A 674 -4.73 -37.47 22.16
CA SER A 674 -5.49 -38.55 21.53
C SER A 674 -5.66 -39.78 22.44
N LEU A 675 -4.76 -39.97 23.43
CA LEU A 675 -4.91 -41.04 24.42
C LEU A 675 -6.20 -40.92 25.24
N ALA A 676 -6.77 -39.70 25.38
CA ALA A 676 -8.07 -39.50 26.02
C ALA A 676 -9.24 -40.21 25.32
N VAL A 677 -9.08 -40.52 24.03
CA VAL A 677 -10.07 -41.24 23.22
C VAL A 677 -9.74 -42.73 23.16
N PHE A 678 -8.48 -43.09 22.92
CA PHE A 678 -8.08 -44.46 22.63
C PHE A 678 -7.74 -45.31 23.86
N VAL A 679 -7.41 -44.70 25.00
CA VAL A 679 -7.03 -45.43 26.23
C VAL A 679 -8.22 -45.43 27.20
N PRO A 680 -8.86 -46.59 27.47
CA PRO A 680 -10.03 -46.68 28.34
C PRO A 680 -9.80 -46.14 29.75
N MET A 681 -8.59 -46.30 30.31
CA MET A 681 -8.24 -45.79 31.64
C MET A 681 -8.33 -44.26 31.72
N ILE A 682 -7.80 -43.55 30.71
CA ILE A 682 -7.82 -42.08 30.63
C ILE A 682 -9.22 -41.61 30.23
N GLY A 683 -9.85 -42.31 29.28
CA GLY A 683 -11.21 -42.00 28.84
C GLY A 683 -12.24 -42.14 29.97
N ASN A 684 -12.08 -43.09 30.90
CA ASN A 684 -13.01 -43.29 32.02
C ASN A 684 -12.88 -42.19 33.08
N LEU A 685 -11.69 -41.62 33.28
CA LEU A 685 -11.46 -40.45 34.15
C LEU A 685 -12.25 -39.21 33.69
N LEU A 686 -12.52 -39.14 32.38
CA LEU A 686 -13.28 -38.10 31.70
C LEU A 686 -14.76 -38.44 31.51
N GLY A 687 -15.32 -39.49 32.11
CA GLY A 687 -16.75 -39.83 32.04
C GLY A 687 -17.20 -40.64 30.80
N HIS A 688 -18.47 -41.04 30.75
CA HIS A 688 -19.02 -41.99 29.75
C HIS A 688 -19.67 -41.34 28.51
N GLN A 689 -19.57 -40.02 28.34
CA GLN A 689 -20.29 -39.29 27.28
C GLN A 689 -19.48 -39.08 25.98
N ASN A 690 -20.21 -38.87 24.86
CA ASN A 690 -19.68 -38.55 23.53
C ASN A 690 -19.06 -37.14 23.49
N GLY A 691 -17.76 -37.04 23.20
CA GLY A 691 -17.07 -35.73 23.10
C GLY A 691 -15.58 -35.70 23.46
N LYS A 692 -14.99 -36.85 23.86
CA LYS A 692 -13.58 -36.93 24.32
C LYS A 692 -12.54 -36.44 23.30
N HIS A 693 -12.87 -36.42 22.00
CA HIS A 693 -12.02 -35.85 20.95
C HIS A 693 -11.74 -34.34 21.14
N LEU A 694 -12.57 -33.65 21.92
CA LEU A 694 -12.40 -32.23 22.24
C LEU A 694 -11.06 -31.95 22.94
N VAL A 695 -10.52 -32.92 23.69
CA VAL A 695 -9.19 -32.80 24.32
C VAL A 695 -8.11 -32.56 23.27
N ALA A 696 -8.10 -33.33 22.18
CA ALA A 696 -7.16 -33.16 21.08
C ALA A 696 -7.38 -31.84 20.33
N THR A 697 -8.63 -31.44 20.09
CA THR A 697 -8.96 -30.16 19.45
C THR A 697 -8.42 -28.96 20.25
N ILE A 698 -8.62 -28.96 21.57
CA ILE A 698 -8.14 -27.89 22.45
C ILE A 698 -6.61 -27.86 22.48
N THR A 699 -5.96 -29.03 22.52
CA THR A 699 -4.49 -29.12 22.53
C THR A 699 -3.87 -28.44 21.30
N VAL A 700 -4.45 -28.63 20.11
CA VAL A 700 -3.98 -27.99 18.86
C VAL A 700 -4.18 -26.48 18.89
N TYR A 701 -5.34 -25.99 19.34
CA TYR A 701 -5.62 -24.55 19.40
C TYR A 701 -4.63 -23.77 20.27
N PHE A 702 -4.13 -24.37 21.35
CA PHE A 702 -3.15 -23.73 22.22
C PHE A 702 -1.73 -23.73 21.65
N HIS A 703 -1.46 -24.47 20.58
CA HIS A 703 -0.19 -24.53 19.86
C HIS A 703 1.03 -24.78 20.80
N PRO A 704 1.38 -26.04 21.08
CA PRO A 704 2.41 -26.42 22.06
C PRO A 704 3.82 -25.87 21.77
N ALA A 705 4.10 -25.48 20.52
CA ALA A 705 5.41 -24.97 20.11
C ALA A 705 5.61 -23.45 20.34
N ARG A 706 4.86 -22.84 21.27
CA ARG A 706 5.01 -21.43 21.67
C ARG A 706 6.21 -21.19 22.60
N THR A 707 6.61 -19.92 22.71
CA THR A 707 7.51 -19.44 23.79
C THR A 707 6.82 -19.56 25.14
N GLN A 708 7.60 -19.62 26.24
CA GLN A 708 7.05 -19.66 27.59
C GLN A 708 6.18 -18.43 27.88
N GLY A 709 6.62 -17.23 27.48
CA GLY A 709 5.85 -16.00 27.61
C GLY A 709 4.50 -16.04 26.89
N SER A 710 4.48 -16.48 25.63
CA SER A 710 3.24 -16.65 24.86
C SER A 710 2.32 -17.72 25.48
N MET A 711 2.88 -18.80 26.02
CA MET A 711 2.13 -19.85 26.71
C MET A 711 1.53 -19.33 28.03
N TYR A 712 2.24 -18.52 28.82
CA TYR A 712 1.68 -17.87 30.02
C TYR A 712 0.52 -16.94 29.66
N LYS A 713 0.64 -16.13 28.61
CA LYS A 713 -0.47 -15.30 28.10
C LYS A 713 -1.68 -16.15 27.73
N ALA A 714 -1.45 -17.27 27.03
CA ALA A 714 -2.50 -18.20 26.64
C ALA A 714 -3.21 -18.81 27.87
N LEU A 715 -2.46 -19.23 28.89
CA LEU A 715 -3.00 -19.79 30.13
C LEU A 715 -3.86 -18.80 30.92
N ILE A 716 -3.43 -17.53 30.99
CA ILE A 716 -4.22 -16.47 31.63
C ILE A 716 -5.53 -16.26 30.87
N CYS A 717 -5.48 -16.14 29.54
CA CYS A 717 -6.67 -15.99 28.71
C CYS A 717 -7.61 -17.19 28.84
N ALA A 718 -7.07 -18.42 28.87
CA ALA A 718 -7.83 -19.65 29.06
C ALA A 718 -8.55 -19.67 30.42
N SER A 719 -7.86 -19.24 31.47
CA SER A 719 -8.41 -19.20 32.84
C SER A 719 -9.57 -18.21 32.94
N VAL A 720 -9.43 -17.02 32.35
CA VAL A 720 -10.51 -16.01 32.29
C VAL A 720 -11.70 -16.53 31.48
N ALA A 721 -11.45 -17.11 30.31
CA ALA A 721 -12.48 -17.72 29.46
C ALA A 721 -13.22 -18.84 30.19
N PHE A 722 -12.49 -19.66 30.95
CA PHE A 722 -13.07 -20.74 31.74
C PHE A 722 -13.98 -20.22 32.87
N ILE A 723 -13.49 -19.26 33.66
CA ILE A 723 -14.27 -18.63 34.75
C ILE A 723 -15.55 -18.01 34.17
N PHE A 724 -15.43 -17.31 33.04
CA PHE A 724 -16.59 -16.71 32.37
C PHE A 724 -17.61 -17.76 31.94
N ALA A 725 -17.19 -18.84 31.27
CA ALA A 725 -18.08 -19.92 30.84
C ALA A 725 -18.75 -20.62 32.02
N ALA A 726 -18.03 -20.82 33.13
CA ALA A 726 -18.58 -21.41 34.36
C ALA A 726 -19.63 -20.49 35.01
N VAL A 727 -19.33 -19.20 35.15
CA VAL A 727 -20.27 -18.21 35.68
C VAL A 727 -21.52 -18.12 34.82
N LEU A 728 -21.36 -18.01 33.49
CA LEU A 728 -22.46 -17.93 32.53
C LEU A 728 -23.36 -19.17 32.60
N SER A 729 -22.75 -20.36 32.70
CA SER A 729 -23.48 -21.62 32.76
C SER A 729 -24.22 -21.80 34.10
N LEU A 730 -23.55 -21.59 35.23
CA LEU A 730 -24.17 -21.77 36.56
C LEU A 730 -25.28 -20.76 36.82
N SER A 731 -25.08 -19.50 36.43
CA SER A 731 -26.09 -18.45 36.60
C SER A 731 -27.35 -18.72 35.76
N SER A 732 -27.21 -19.14 34.49
CA SER A 732 -28.35 -19.49 33.65
C SER A 732 -29.20 -20.66 34.21
N MET A 733 -28.55 -21.68 34.77
CA MET A 733 -29.24 -22.79 35.46
C MET A 733 -29.94 -22.31 36.73
N TRP A 734 -29.29 -21.45 37.52
CA TRP A 734 -29.86 -20.93 38.76
C TRP A 734 -31.10 -20.07 38.51
N VAL A 735 -31.08 -19.25 37.45
CA VAL A 735 -32.25 -18.47 37.01
C VAL A 735 -33.42 -19.40 36.67
N THR A 736 -33.18 -20.48 35.94
CA THR A 736 -34.27 -21.41 35.57
C THR A 736 -34.87 -22.10 36.79
N ILE A 737 -34.04 -22.50 37.76
CA ILE A 737 -34.50 -23.09 39.03
C ILE A 737 -35.32 -22.10 39.85
N LEU A 738 -34.93 -20.82 39.87
CA LEU A 738 -35.66 -19.77 40.58
C LEU A 738 -37.07 -19.59 40.02
N PHE A 739 -37.22 -19.48 38.71
CA PHE A 739 -38.52 -19.32 38.06
C PHE A 739 -39.41 -20.57 38.18
N GLN A 740 -38.81 -21.76 38.18
CA GLN A 740 -39.54 -23.01 38.42
C GLN A 740 -40.02 -23.13 39.87
N ARG A 741 -39.14 -22.94 40.86
CA ARG A 741 -39.48 -23.20 42.27
C ARG A 741 -40.32 -22.12 42.94
N LYS A 742 -40.14 -20.86 42.56
CA LYS A 742 -40.78 -19.72 43.23
C LYS A 742 -42.07 -19.27 42.55
N HIS A 743 -42.17 -19.45 41.23
CA HIS A 743 -43.25 -18.89 40.41
C HIS A 743 -43.98 -19.93 39.55
N ASP A 744 -43.54 -21.19 39.52
CA ASP A 744 -44.09 -22.28 38.68
C ASP A 744 -44.22 -21.91 37.19
N MET A 745 -43.32 -21.04 36.72
CA MET A 745 -43.33 -20.46 35.37
C MET A 745 -42.02 -20.79 34.64
N ILE A 746 -41.88 -22.04 34.20
CA ILE A 746 -40.66 -22.50 33.51
C ILE A 746 -40.38 -21.75 32.21
N GLU A 747 -41.43 -21.44 31.46
CA GLU A 747 -41.36 -20.77 30.15
C GLU A 747 -40.74 -19.37 30.27
N LEU A 748 -41.07 -18.64 31.33
CA LEU A 748 -40.47 -17.33 31.62
C LEU A 748 -39.00 -17.47 31.99
N GLY A 749 -38.63 -18.52 32.74
CA GLY A 749 -37.24 -18.86 33.02
C GLY A 749 -36.42 -19.11 31.76
N HIS A 750 -36.96 -19.88 30.79
CA HIS A 750 -36.31 -20.13 29.51
C HIS A 750 -36.17 -18.86 28.66
N ALA A 751 -37.19 -18.00 28.63
CA ALA A 751 -37.13 -16.71 27.93
C ALA A 751 -36.00 -15.82 28.49
N VAL A 752 -35.85 -15.74 29.82
CA VAL A 752 -34.78 -14.98 30.46
C VAL A 752 -33.41 -15.59 30.14
N VAL A 753 -33.28 -16.93 30.12
CA VAL A 753 -32.03 -17.60 29.72
C VAL A 753 -31.61 -17.24 28.30
N LEU A 754 -32.55 -17.27 27.35
CA LEU A 754 -32.28 -16.96 25.94
C LEU A 754 -31.86 -15.50 25.74
N VAL A 755 -32.53 -14.55 26.38
CA VAL A 755 -32.22 -13.11 26.20
C VAL A 755 -30.94 -12.72 26.93
N VAL A 756 -30.82 -13.05 28.21
CA VAL A 756 -29.74 -12.51 29.05
C VAL A 756 -28.45 -13.33 28.88
N PHE A 757 -28.55 -14.66 28.92
CA PHE A 757 -27.36 -15.52 28.98
C PHE A 757 -26.92 -16.00 27.59
N VAL A 758 -27.86 -16.29 26.68
CA VAL A 758 -27.50 -16.65 25.30
C VAL A 758 -27.20 -15.39 24.48
N ALA A 759 -28.17 -14.51 24.23
CA ALA A 759 -27.92 -13.32 23.41
C ALA A 759 -26.91 -12.35 24.07
N GLY A 760 -27.09 -12.04 25.36
CA GLY A 760 -26.15 -11.18 26.10
C GLY A 760 -24.78 -11.80 26.32
N GLY A 761 -24.71 -13.06 26.78
CA GLY A 761 -23.45 -13.75 27.08
C GLY A 761 -22.59 -14.02 25.85
N PHE A 762 -23.15 -14.57 24.77
CA PHE A 762 -22.40 -14.75 23.52
C PHE A 762 -22.11 -13.43 22.80
N GLY A 763 -23.02 -12.44 22.91
CA GLY A 763 -22.78 -11.08 22.43
C GLY A 763 -21.56 -10.43 23.10
N PHE A 764 -21.42 -10.59 24.43
CA PHE A 764 -20.25 -10.11 25.17
C PHE A 764 -18.96 -10.81 24.72
N ILE A 765 -18.98 -12.14 24.51
CA ILE A 765 -17.83 -12.87 23.95
C ILE A 765 -17.47 -12.31 22.56
N GLY A 766 -18.46 -12.08 21.69
CA GLY A 766 -18.26 -11.50 20.36
C GLY A 766 -17.65 -10.10 20.40
N TRP A 767 -18.12 -9.25 21.32
CA TRP A 767 -17.58 -7.91 21.53
C TRP A 767 -16.13 -7.94 22.01
N ILE A 768 -15.78 -8.77 22.99
CA ILE A 768 -14.39 -8.94 23.48
C ILE A 768 -13.48 -9.40 22.34
N LYS A 769 -13.93 -10.36 21.55
CA LYS A 769 -13.20 -10.89 20.39
C LYS A 769 -12.85 -9.79 19.38
N GLN A 770 -13.80 -8.90 19.07
CA GLN A 770 -13.57 -7.78 18.16
C GLN A 770 -12.74 -6.65 18.78
N ARG A 771 -13.00 -6.31 20.05
CA ARG A 771 -12.38 -5.16 20.72
C ARG A 771 -10.89 -5.35 20.96
N LEU A 772 -10.47 -6.55 21.35
CA LEU A 772 -9.06 -6.83 21.67
C LEU A 772 -8.25 -7.29 20.46
N SER A 773 -8.89 -7.90 19.45
CA SER A 773 -8.27 -8.33 18.18
C SER A 773 -6.94 -9.10 18.31
N ASP A 774 -6.73 -9.79 19.43
CA ASP A 774 -5.51 -10.55 19.72
C ASP A 774 -5.73 -12.05 19.41
N PRO A 775 -4.80 -12.73 18.71
CA PRO A 775 -4.97 -14.14 18.34
C PRO A 775 -5.19 -15.10 19.51
N LEU A 776 -4.55 -14.85 20.66
CA LEU A 776 -4.72 -15.68 21.86
C LEU A 776 -6.06 -15.42 22.55
N VAL A 777 -6.50 -14.17 22.58
CA VAL A 777 -7.84 -13.81 23.07
C VAL A 777 -8.93 -14.44 22.20
N ASN A 778 -8.72 -14.49 20.89
CA ASN A 778 -9.65 -15.13 19.96
C ASN A 778 -9.80 -16.63 20.22
N VAL A 779 -8.70 -17.31 20.54
CA VAL A 779 -8.71 -18.74 20.93
C VAL A 779 -9.47 -18.93 22.24
N ALA A 780 -9.22 -18.08 23.23
CA ALA A 780 -9.91 -18.14 24.53
C ALA A 780 -11.42 -17.85 24.41
N CYS A 781 -11.83 -16.88 23.58
CA CYS A 781 -13.25 -16.60 23.30
C CYS A 781 -13.96 -17.78 22.61
N SER A 782 -13.25 -18.44 21.70
CA SER A 782 -13.77 -19.62 21.00
C SER A 782 -13.93 -20.80 21.98
N LEU A 783 -13.00 -20.96 22.91
CA LEU A 783 -13.09 -21.95 23.99
C LEU A 783 -14.25 -21.67 24.95
N ALA A 784 -14.42 -20.41 25.38
CA ALA A 784 -15.55 -20.00 26.23
C ALA A 784 -16.90 -20.25 25.55
N SER A 785 -16.99 -19.97 24.25
CA SER A 785 -18.19 -20.21 23.46
C SER A 785 -18.49 -21.70 23.36
N LEU A 786 -17.47 -22.52 23.04
CA LEU A 786 -17.63 -23.97 22.91
C LEU A 786 -18.05 -24.60 24.23
N ALA A 787 -17.42 -24.22 25.35
CA ALA A 787 -17.79 -24.71 26.68
C ALA A 787 -19.22 -24.29 27.05
N SER A 788 -19.59 -23.03 26.82
CA SER A 788 -20.91 -22.49 27.17
C SER A 788 -22.02 -23.13 26.32
N THR A 789 -21.79 -23.34 25.02
CA THR A 789 -22.78 -24.00 24.14
C THR A 789 -23.01 -25.44 24.57
N ILE A 790 -21.97 -26.21 24.87
CA ILE A 790 -22.13 -27.62 25.28
C ILE A 790 -22.97 -27.72 26.58
N VAL A 791 -22.75 -26.81 27.52
CA VAL A 791 -23.43 -26.84 28.83
C VAL A 791 -24.85 -26.26 28.75
N ILE A 792 -25.07 -25.17 28.03
CA ILE A 792 -26.37 -24.46 28.00
C ILE A 792 -27.34 -25.10 26.99
N THR A 793 -26.91 -25.45 25.78
CA THR A 793 -27.85 -25.82 24.69
C THR A 793 -28.03 -27.32 24.50
N LYS A 794 -27.00 -28.12 24.74
CA LYS A 794 -27.00 -29.55 24.36
C LYS A 794 -27.57 -30.48 25.43
N GLU A 795 -27.63 -30.06 26.68
CA GLU A 795 -27.89 -31.00 27.80
C GLU A 795 -29.35 -31.08 28.25
N GLY A 796 -30.20 -30.08 27.95
CA GLY A 796 -31.58 -30.05 28.45
C GLY A 796 -31.70 -29.95 29.99
N ALA A 797 -30.58 -29.83 30.71
CA ALA A 797 -30.55 -29.60 32.17
C ALA A 797 -31.19 -28.25 32.54
N VAL A 798 -30.89 -27.22 31.73
CA VAL A 798 -31.61 -25.93 31.76
C VAL A 798 -33.10 -26.13 31.44
N GLN A 799 -33.43 -26.97 30.43
CA GLN A 799 -34.82 -27.21 30.02
C GLN A 799 -35.66 -27.93 31.09
N SER A 800 -35.02 -28.76 31.92
CA SER A 800 -35.64 -29.53 33.00
C SER A 800 -35.55 -28.87 34.37
N GLY A 801 -34.86 -27.72 34.50
CA GLY A 801 -34.67 -27.02 35.78
C GLY A 801 -33.85 -27.82 36.80
N ALA A 802 -32.91 -28.64 36.34
CA ALA A 802 -32.06 -29.50 37.19
C ALA A 802 -30.58 -29.14 37.05
N LEU A 803 -29.82 -29.18 38.16
CA LEU A 803 -28.36 -29.01 38.16
C LEU A 803 -27.68 -30.35 37.88
N SER A 804 -27.09 -30.50 36.69
CA SER A 804 -26.25 -31.65 36.33
C SER A 804 -24.78 -31.33 36.61
N PHE A 805 -24.31 -31.60 37.83
CA PHE A 805 -22.92 -31.35 38.22
C PHE A 805 -21.92 -32.28 37.51
N ASP A 806 -22.36 -33.49 37.15
CA ASP A 806 -21.49 -34.51 36.57
C ASP A 806 -20.94 -34.09 35.19
N LYS A 807 -21.75 -33.46 34.35
CA LYS A 807 -21.32 -33.03 33.01
C LYS A 807 -20.58 -31.72 32.97
N ILE A 808 -20.93 -30.76 33.83
CA ILE A 808 -20.14 -29.54 34.02
C ILE A 808 -18.74 -29.93 34.46
N SER A 809 -18.62 -30.84 35.43
CA SER A 809 -17.32 -31.38 35.84
C SER A 809 -16.62 -32.12 34.69
N GLN A 810 -17.36 -32.78 33.79
CA GLN A 810 -16.81 -33.52 32.67
C GLN A 810 -16.20 -32.61 31.59
N VAL A 811 -16.95 -31.60 31.13
CA VAL A 811 -16.49 -30.62 30.14
C VAL A 811 -15.28 -29.86 30.68
N LEU A 812 -15.33 -29.49 31.96
CA LEU A 812 -14.21 -28.87 32.66
C LEU A 812 -12.95 -29.75 32.65
N ARG A 813 -13.07 -31.03 32.99
CA ARG A 813 -11.93 -31.97 32.95
C ARG A 813 -11.34 -32.11 31.55
N MET A 814 -12.16 -32.10 30.49
CA MET A 814 -11.68 -32.16 29.11
C MET A 814 -10.91 -30.89 28.70
N VAL A 815 -11.42 -29.71 29.07
CA VAL A 815 -10.76 -28.43 28.79
C VAL A 815 -9.43 -28.32 29.56
N LEU A 816 -9.43 -28.65 30.85
CA LEU A 816 -8.21 -28.63 31.67
C LEU A 816 -7.16 -29.62 31.19
N LEU A 817 -7.57 -30.82 30.77
CA LEU A 817 -6.65 -31.81 30.23
C LEU A 817 -6.03 -31.34 28.91
N GLY A 818 -6.82 -30.79 27.99
CA GLY A 818 -6.32 -30.29 26.70
C GLY A 818 -5.33 -29.13 26.85
N VAL A 819 -5.67 -28.14 27.68
CA VAL A 819 -4.79 -27.00 28.01
C VAL A 819 -3.55 -27.47 28.79
N GLY A 820 -3.72 -28.40 29.73
CA GLY A 820 -2.64 -28.96 30.54
C GLY A 820 -1.61 -29.73 29.71
N ILE A 821 -2.04 -30.52 28.73
CA ILE A 821 -1.13 -31.23 27.81
C ILE A 821 -0.31 -30.23 26.99
N SER A 822 -0.94 -29.20 26.41
CA SER A 822 -0.22 -28.18 25.64
C SER A 822 0.78 -27.41 26.50
N ALA A 823 0.39 -27.04 27.72
CA ALA A 823 1.28 -26.36 28.66
C ALA A 823 2.45 -27.25 29.10
N ALA A 824 2.20 -28.53 29.42
CA ALA A 824 3.24 -29.48 29.81
C ALA A 824 4.25 -29.71 28.69
N VAL A 825 3.79 -29.92 27.45
CA VAL A 825 4.70 -30.09 26.31
C VAL A 825 5.49 -28.81 26.02
N SER A 826 4.84 -27.64 26.07
CA SER A 826 5.49 -26.36 25.80
C SER A 826 6.56 -25.99 26.83
N LEU A 827 6.25 -26.17 28.13
CA LEU A 827 7.08 -25.72 29.24
C LEU A 827 8.12 -26.75 29.69
N SER A 828 7.86 -28.05 29.52
CA SER A 828 8.76 -29.12 30.00
C SER A 828 9.63 -29.72 28.89
N ILE A 829 9.16 -29.77 27.64
CA ILE A 829 9.88 -30.42 26.54
C ILE A 829 10.55 -29.35 25.69
N LEU A 830 11.89 -29.25 25.81
CA LEU A 830 12.75 -28.33 25.05
C LEU A 830 12.25 -26.87 25.07
N PRO A 831 12.10 -26.25 26.26
CA PRO A 831 11.40 -24.97 26.42
C PRO A 831 12.01 -23.85 25.58
N LEU A 832 11.14 -23.11 24.87
CA LEU A 832 11.52 -21.93 24.07
C LEU A 832 11.30 -20.67 24.92
N SER A 833 12.35 -19.88 25.12
CA SER A 833 12.27 -18.64 25.90
C SER A 833 12.24 -17.40 25.01
N ALA A 834 11.25 -16.54 25.23
CA ALA A 834 11.14 -15.23 24.62
C ALA A 834 12.31 -14.32 25.02
N ARG A 835 12.85 -14.44 26.24
CA ARG A 835 14.07 -13.72 26.67
C ARG A 835 15.29 -14.08 25.80
N LYS A 836 15.51 -15.37 25.54
CA LYS A 836 16.59 -15.81 24.64
C LYS A 836 16.36 -15.33 23.21
N LYS A 837 15.12 -15.40 22.73
CA LYS A 837 14.73 -14.91 21.40
C LYS A 837 14.92 -13.39 21.27
N PHE A 838 14.60 -12.62 22.30
CA PHE A 838 14.82 -11.19 22.39
C PHE A 838 16.30 -10.84 22.23
N ARG A 839 17.17 -11.46 23.03
CA ARG A 839 18.62 -11.20 22.98
C ARG A 839 19.24 -11.58 21.63
N GLY A 840 18.81 -12.70 21.03
CA GLY A 840 19.24 -13.07 19.67
C GLY A 840 18.79 -12.08 18.59
N ASN A 841 17.57 -11.53 18.74
CA ASN A 841 17.05 -10.52 17.83
C ASN A 841 17.76 -9.17 18.00
N LEU A 842 18.08 -8.78 19.24
CA LEU A 842 18.85 -7.58 19.55
C LEU A 842 20.30 -7.69 19.04
N SER A 843 20.93 -8.87 19.14
CA SER A 843 22.23 -9.16 18.51
C SER A 843 22.17 -8.96 17.00
N THR A 844 21.13 -9.47 16.35
CA THR A 844 20.94 -9.30 14.90
C THR A 844 20.80 -7.83 14.51
N LEU A 845 20.10 -7.02 15.31
CA LEU A 845 19.98 -5.58 15.09
C LEU A 845 21.34 -4.87 15.22
N THR A 846 22.10 -5.17 16.28
CA THR A 846 23.44 -4.61 16.47
C THR A 846 24.39 -4.96 15.32
N ASP A 847 24.39 -6.22 14.87
CA ASP A 847 25.23 -6.69 13.77
C ASP A 847 24.88 -6.00 12.44
N THR A 848 23.59 -5.87 12.16
CA THR A 848 23.12 -5.24 10.91
C THR A 848 23.38 -3.72 10.92
N VAL A 849 23.14 -3.02 12.04
CA VAL A 849 23.48 -1.59 12.20
C VAL A 849 24.96 -1.34 11.94
N THR A 850 25.83 -2.21 12.46
CA THR A 850 27.28 -2.11 12.29
C THR A 850 27.71 -2.14 10.82
N LEU A 851 27.18 -3.11 10.07
CA LEU A 851 27.49 -3.27 8.64
C LEU A 851 26.89 -2.13 7.81
N MET A 852 25.65 -1.75 8.12
CA MET A 852 24.97 -0.65 7.42
C MET A 852 25.65 0.70 7.66
N LEU A 853 26.11 1.00 8.89
CA LEU A 853 26.84 2.22 9.22
C LEU A 853 28.12 2.35 8.37
N MET A 854 28.87 1.26 8.23
CA MET A 854 30.09 1.23 7.42
C MET A 854 29.80 1.41 5.93
N SER A 855 28.78 0.73 5.40
CA SER A 855 28.37 0.88 4.00
C SER A 855 27.90 2.30 3.70
N ILE A 856 27.08 2.90 4.56
CA ILE A 856 26.57 4.27 4.39
C ILE A 856 27.71 5.29 4.47
N THR A 857 28.59 5.17 5.48
CA THR A 857 29.72 6.09 5.64
C THR A 857 30.73 5.95 4.51
N GLY A 858 31.08 4.72 4.13
CA GLY A 858 32.01 4.46 3.04
C GLY A 858 31.48 4.88 1.67
N SER A 859 30.17 4.70 1.44
CA SER A 859 29.47 5.21 0.26
C SER A 859 29.50 6.73 0.23
N SER A 860 29.13 7.40 1.33
CA SER A 860 29.09 8.87 1.46
C SER A 860 30.43 9.50 1.10
N LEU A 861 31.52 8.98 1.66
CA LEU A 861 32.87 9.54 1.46
C LEU A 861 33.44 9.27 0.06
N ARG A 862 32.98 8.22 -0.63
CA ARG A 862 33.41 7.93 -2.01
C ARG A 862 32.63 8.77 -3.04
N GLY A 863 31.54 9.41 -2.62
CA GLY A 863 30.63 10.12 -3.50
C GLY A 863 29.91 9.19 -4.48
N SER A 864 29.62 7.94 -4.09
CA SER A 864 28.90 6.99 -4.96
C SER A 864 27.98 6.05 -4.18
N ASP A 865 26.77 5.85 -4.70
CA ASP A 865 25.72 4.99 -4.12
C ASP A 865 25.90 3.49 -4.42
N TYR A 866 26.97 3.13 -5.14
CA TYR A 866 27.22 1.77 -5.62
C TYR A 866 27.21 0.71 -4.52
N GLU A 867 27.74 1.02 -3.33
CA GLU A 867 27.76 0.09 -2.19
C GLU A 867 26.38 -0.13 -1.56
N LEU A 868 25.48 0.85 -1.64
CA LEU A 868 24.11 0.76 -1.08
C LEU A 868 23.15 0.04 -2.02
N GLN A 869 23.49 -0.05 -3.31
CA GLN A 869 22.72 -0.79 -4.32
C GLN A 869 23.11 -2.27 -4.41
N LYS A 870 24.18 -2.72 -3.73
CA LYS A 870 24.58 -4.13 -3.73
C LYS A 870 23.53 -5.00 -3.04
N VAL A 871 23.32 -6.20 -3.60
CA VAL A 871 22.43 -7.25 -3.06
C VAL A 871 22.75 -7.56 -1.59
N GLU A 872 24.01 -7.49 -1.19
CA GLU A 872 24.44 -7.67 0.20
C GLU A 872 23.82 -6.62 1.14
N PHE A 873 23.81 -5.33 0.76
CA PHE A 873 23.22 -4.26 1.57
C PHE A 873 21.69 -4.38 1.62
N ILE A 874 21.04 -4.73 0.50
CA ILE A 874 19.59 -4.95 0.45
C ILE A 874 19.18 -6.10 1.38
N ASN A 875 19.93 -7.21 1.36
CA ASN A 875 19.70 -8.35 2.24
C ASN A 875 19.95 -7.99 3.71
N LEU A 876 20.97 -7.19 4.01
CA LEU A 876 21.26 -6.68 5.36
C LEU A 876 20.12 -5.79 5.87
N SER A 877 19.60 -4.87 5.05
CA SER A 877 18.47 -4.01 5.38
C SER A 877 17.20 -4.84 5.64
N ALA A 878 16.88 -5.78 4.75
CA ALA A 878 15.71 -6.66 4.92
C ALA A 878 15.80 -7.49 6.21
N ARG A 879 17.00 -7.97 6.57
CA ARG A 879 17.25 -8.68 7.83
C ARG A 879 17.07 -7.76 9.05
N HIS A 880 17.54 -6.51 8.96
CA HIS A 880 17.35 -5.49 10.00
C HIS A 880 15.86 -5.19 10.21
N ASP A 881 15.12 -4.91 9.15
CA ASP A 881 13.70 -4.55 9.20
C ASP A 881 12.85 -5.70 9.77
N LYS A 882 13.15 -6.95 9.38
CA LYS A 882 12.49 -8.14 9.92
C LYS A 882 12.76 -8.31 11.42
N ALA A 883 14.01 -8.16 11.85
CA ALA A 883 14.37 -8.23 13.26
C ALA A 883 13.68 -7.12 14.07
N PHE A 884 13.67 -5.90 13.55
CA PHE A 884 13.05 -4.75 14.19
C PHE A 884 11.53 -4.90 14.33
N GLY A 885 10.84 -5.35 13.27
CA GLY A 885 9.40 -5.56 13.26
C GLY A 885 8.91 -6.61 14.26
N GLN A 886 9.76 -7.60 14.61
CA GLN A 886 9.45 -8.63 15.60
C GLN A 886 9.64 -8.17 17.05
N MET A 887 10.34 -7.06 17.29
CA MET A 887 10.80 -6.65 18.62
C MET A 887 9.65 -6.38 19.59
N LYS A 888 8.57 -5.73 19.13
CA LYS A 888 7.41 -5.39 19.98
C LYS A 888 6.72 -6.63 20.53
N ASN A 889 6.44 -7.61 19.67
CA ASN A 889 5.74 -8.83 20.05
C ASN A 889 6.59 -9.69 20.99
N ILE A 890 7.89 -9.82 20.69
CA ILE A 890 8.82 -10.53 21.56
C ILE A 890 8.92 -9.84 22.93
N MET A 891 8.93 -8.50 22.99
CA MET A 891 8.99 -7.75 24.25
C MET A 891 7.76 -7.97 25.14
N GLU A 892 6.57 -8.10 24.57
CA GLU A 892 5.35 -8.44 25.34
C GLU A 892 5.43 -9.85 25.95
N GLU A 893 5.99 -10.82 25.21
CA GLU A 893 6.20 -12.18 25.71
C GLU A 893 7.31 -12.23 26.77
N THR A 894 8.41 -11.50 26.54
CA THR A 894 9.54 -11.34 27.47
C THR A 894 9.07 -10.75 28.82
N LYS A 895 8.18 -9.75 28.80
CA LYS A 895 7.57 -9.19 30.03
C LYS A 895 6.98 -10.27 30.93
N LEU A 896 6.20 -11.19 30.35
CA LEU A 896 5.55 -12.25 31.09
C LEU A 896 6.55 -13.26 31.65
N GLU A 897 7.61 -13.59 30.92
CA GLU A 897 8.69 -14.44 31.43
C GLU A 897 9.45 -13.80 32.59
N HIS A 898 9.75 -12.50 32.53
CA HIS A 898 10.39 -11.78 33.63
C HIS A 898 9.50 -11.70 34.87
N TYR A 899 8.20 -11.45 34.69
CA TYR A 899 7.26 -11.41 35.81
C TYR A 899 7.12 -12.77 36.48
N VAL A 900 7.12 -13.86 35.70
CA VAL A 900 7.12 -15.24 36.24
C VAL A 900 8.48 -15.67 36.79
N ALA A 901 9.59 -15.05 36.36
CA ALA A 901 10.91 -15.32 36.93
C ALA A 901 11.18 -14.49 38.21
N GLY A 902 10.46 -13.38 38.41
CA GLY A 902 10.70 -12.40 39.45
C GLY A 902 11.82 -11.40 39.12
N THR A 903 12.17 -11.23 37.84
CA THR A 903 13.25 -10.34 37.38
C THR A 903 12.69 -9.12 36.64
N GLY A 904 11.79 -8.37 37.29
CA GLY A 904 11.11 -7.22 36.69
C GLY A 904 12.03 -6.06 36.33
N LEU A 905 13.15 -5.88 37.05
CA LEU A 905 14.12 -4.82 36.78
C LEU A 905 14.88 -5.06 35.46
N GLU A 906 15.26 -6.31 35.18
CA GLU A 906 15.85 -6.71 33.89
C GLU A 906 14.93 -6.33 32.72
N TYR A 907 13.61 -6.57 32.84
CA TYR A 907 12.64 -6.17 31.81
C TYR A 907 12.62 -4.65 31.55
N HIS A 908 12.69 -3.84 32.61
CA HIS A 908 12.70 -2.38 32.46
C HIS A 908 13.95 -1.88 31.72
N LEU A 909 15.10 -2.48 31.99
CA LEU A 909 16.36 -2.20 31.29
C LEU A 909 16.30 -2.70 29.84
N GLU A 910 15.84 -3.92 29.59
CA GLU A 910 15.64 -4.46 28.23
C GLU A 910 14.64 -3.63 27.41
N LYS A 911 13.57 -3.10 28.04
CA LYS A 911 12.64 -2.17 27.40
C LYS A 911 13.31 -0.85 27.02
N ARG A 912 14.17 -0.29 27.88
CA ARG A 912 14.96 0.91 27.58
C ARG A 912 15.92 0.65 26.41
N LEU A 913 16.55 -0.52 26.34
CA LEU A 913 17.41 -0.91 25.20
C LEU A 913 16.65 -0.91 23.87
N VAL A 914 15.40 -1.37 23.84
CA VAL A 914 14.57 -1.30 22.63
C VAL A 914 14.31 0.13 22.20
N CYS A 915 13.98 1.04 23.12
CA CYS A 915 13.78 2.45 22.79
C CYS A 915 15.06 3.08 22.21
N PHE A 916 16.23 2.77 22.76
CA PHE A 916 17.49 3.25 22.18
C PHE A 916 17.81 2.63 20.83
N MET A 917 17.48 1.35 20.61
CA MET A 917 17.64 0.72 19.31
C MET A 917 16.71 1.34 18.26
N GLN A 918 15.50 1.77 18.63
CA GLN A 918 14.61 2.55 17.77
C GLN A 918 15.25 3.89 17.37
N ASP A 919 15.84 4.61 18.32
CA ASP A 919 16.54 5.86 18.05
C ASP A 919 17.76 5.68 17.14
N ILE A 920 18.51 4.57 17.33
CA ILE A 920 19.67 4.21 16.51
C ILE A 920 19.24 3.89 15.08
N THR A 921 18.23 3.05 14.89
CA THR A 921 17.67 2.72 13.57
C THR A 921 17.15 3.96 12.84
N HIS A 922 16.46 4.86 13.55
CA HIS A 922 16.02 6.14 12.98
C HIS A 922 17.22 6.99 12.54
N SER A 923 18.22 7.16 13.43
CA SER A 923 19.41 7.97 13.15
C SER A 923 20.22 7.41 11.96
N LEU A 924 20.27 6.09 11.81
CA LEU A 924 20.88 5.41 10.68
C LEU A 924 20.12 5.68 9.37
N GLY A 925 18.78 5.73 9.42
CA GLY A 925 17.95 6.16 8.29
C GLY A 925 18.22 7.62 7.89
N GLY A 926 18.36 8.51 8.87
CA GLY A 926 18.75 9.91 8.65
C GLY A 926 20.14 10.05 8.02
N LEU A 927 21.11 9.25 8.47
CA LEU A 927 22.46 9.20 7.90
C LEU A 927 22.46 8.72 6.44
N ARG A 928 21.62 7.74 6.11
CA ARG A 928 21.44 7.27 4.72
C ARG A 928 20.87 8.37 3.82
N SER A 929 19.85 9.08 4.30
CA SER A 929 19.26 10.22 3.57
C SER A 929 20.26 11.36 3.39
N ALA A 930 21.07 11.66 4.41
CA ALA A 930 22.15 12.65 4.32
C ALA A 930 23.22 12.25 3.30
N GLY A 931 23.60 10.97 3.25
CA GLY A 931 24.55 10.44 2.26
C GLY A 931 24.01 10.52 0.84
N ALA A 932 22.71 10.23 0.63
CA ALA A 932 22.06 10.34 -0.67
C ALA A 932 22.08 11.78 -1.21
N LEU A 933 21.75 12.76 -0.36
CA LEU A 933 21.81 14.19 -0.70
C LEU A 933 23.24 14.62 -1.09
N HIS A 934 24.24 14.13 -0.36
CA HIS A 934 25.64 14.40 -0.66
C HIS A 934 26.08 13.86 -2.03
N PHE A 935 25.51 12.75 -2.50
CA PHE A 935 25.79 12.19 -3.83
C PHE A 935 25.22 13.02 -4.97
N GLU A 936 24.01 13.52 -4.79
CA GLU A 936 23.33 14.38 -5.76
C GLU A 936 24.13 15.67 -6.01
N LEU A 937 24.72 16.22 -4.95
CA LEU A 937 25.51 17.46 -4.98
C LEU A 937 26.94 17.32 -5.51
N LEU A 938 27.56 16.12 -5.40
CA LEU A 938 28.92 15.86 -5.90
C LEU A 938 28.97 15.41 -7.38
N ALA A 939 27.85 15.00 -7.96
CA ALA A 939 27.76 14.57 -9.35
C ALA A 939 28.09 15.68 -10.38
N PRO A 940 27.69 16.95 -10.19
CA PRO A 940 27.97 18.04 -11.15
C PRO A 940 29.42 18.56 -11.15
N THR A 941 30.11 18.50 -10.00
CA THR A 941 31.43 19.14 -9.80
C THR A 941 32.60 18.40 -10.45
N ARG A 942 32.45 17.10 -10.77
CA ARG A 942 33.50 16.31 -11.45
C ARG A 942 33.53 16.51 -12.98
N CYS A 943 32.51 17.12 -13.56
CA CYS A 943 32.40 17.32 -15.01
C CYS A 943 32.96 18.67 -15.52
N THR A 944 33.44 19.55 -14.64
CA THR A 944 33.83 20.95 -14.99
C THR A 944 35.33 21.26 -14.87
N ARG A 945 36.25 20.27 -14.95
CA ARG A 945 37.68 20.56 -15.20
C ARG A 945 37.96 20.61 -16.71
N PRO A 946 38.21 21.78 -17.33
CA PRO A 946 38.51 21.87 -18.75
C PRO A 946 39.97 21.45 -19.00
N THR A 947 40.15 20.30 -19.65
CA THR A 947 41.43 19.95 -20.27
C THR A 947 41.60 20.82 -21.51
N GLN A 948 42.34 21.93 -21.39
CA GLN A 948 42.78 22.70 -22.55
C GLN A 948 43.74 21.84 -23.38
N MET A 949 43.32 21.48 -24.59
CA MET A 949 44.23 21.03 -25.64
C MET A 949 44.02 21.91 -26.86
N SER A 950 45.04 22.72 -27.15
CA SER A 950 45.16 23.63 -28.26
C SER A 950 45.28 22.88 -29.59
N CYS A 951 44.48 23.27 -30.58
CA CYS A 951 44.67 22.89 -31.98
C CYS A 951 45.68 23.83 -32.66
N PRO A 952 46.56 23.30 -33.53
CA PRO A 952 47.09 24.05 -34.66
C PRO A 952 46.50 23.56 -35.98
N GLU A 953 46.18 24.52 -36.85
CA GLU A 953 45.76 24.35 -38.24
C GLU A 953 46.91 23.81 -39.13
N THR A 954 46.60 22.96 -40.12
CA THR A 954 46.75 23.19 -41.58
C THR A 954 46.86 21.90 -42.43
N ASP A 955 46.01 21.86 -43.45
CA ASP A 955 46.15 21.35 -44.83
C ASP A 955 46.71 19.96 -45.22
N SER A 956 45.77 19.21 -45.84
CA SER A 956 45.83 18.62 -47.18
C SER A 956 46.35 17.18 -47.44
N SER A 957 45.57 16.51 -48.30
CA SER A 957 45.82 15.33 -49.17
C SER A 957 45.49 13.90 -48.66
N VAL A 958 44.55 13.29 -49.40
CA VAL A 958 44.12 11.85 -49.48
C VAL A 958 45.13 11.12 -50.41
N PRO A 959 45.24 9.75 -50.60
CA PRO A 959 44.19 8.74 -50.41
C PRO A 959 44.54 7.23 -50.11
N VAL A 960 43.50 6.40 -49.88
CA VAL A 960 43.37 4.90 -49.98
C VAL A 960 44.22 4.07 -48.96
N THR A 961 43.81 2.96 -48.30
CA THR A 961 43.17 1.71 -48.75
C THR A 961 42.82 0.78 -47.56
N ILE A 962 41.83 -0.08 -47.80
CA ILE A 962 41.36 -1.26 -47.05
C ILE A 962 42.49 -2.24 -46.67
N GLY A 963 42.47 -2.77 -45.44
CA GLY A 963 43.23 -3.97 -45.04
C GLY A 963 43.14 -4.34 -43.55
N ARG A 964 42.50 -5.47 -43.23
CA ARG A 964 42.73 -6.34 -42.05
C ARG A 964 43.61 -7.53 -42.54
N PRO A 965 44.28 -8.42 -41.74
CA PRO A 965 44.14 -8.70 -40.29
C PRO A 965 45.41 -9.18 -39.49
N LYS A 966 45.24 -9.37 -38.14
CA LYS A 966 45.93 -10.35 -37.20
C LYS A 966 47.46 -10.15 -36.93
N LEU A 967 48.11 -10.50 -35.80
CA LEU A 967 47.87 -11.42 -34.66
C LEU A 967 48.88 -11.12 -33.49
N VAL A 968 48.42 -11.17 -32.23
CA VAL A 968 49.00 -11.77 -30.99
C VAL A 968 50.48 -11.57 -30.57
N SER A 969 50.68 -11.20 -29.28
CA SER A 969 51.56 -11.92 -28.35
C SER A 969 51.08 -11.79 -26.88
N GLN A 970 51.47 -12.76 -26.08
CA GLN A 970 50.77 -13.41 -24.96
C GLN A 970 51.08 -12.87 -23.53
N PRO A 971 50.36 -13.37 -22.50
CA PRO A 971 50.39 -12.89 -21.11
C PRO A 971 51.39 -13.64 -20.21
N GLN A 972 51.77 -13.04 -19.08
CA GLN A 972 52.43 -13.73 -17.96
C GLN A 972 51.64 -13.56 -16.65
N SER A 973 51.36 -14.70 -16.04
CA SER A 973 50.79 -14.94 -14.71
C SER A 973 51.77 -14.66 -13.58
N VAL A 974 51.31 -14.35 -12.35
CA VAL A 974 51.73 -14.99 -11.07
C VAL A 974 50.80 -14.60 -9.89
N SER A 975 50.31 -15.66 -9.22
CA SER A 975 49.88 -15.94 -7.82
C SER A 975 49.00 -15.02 -6.95
N LYS A 976 48.01 -15.68 -6.32
CA LYS A 976 47.33 -15.34 -5.06
C LYS A 976 48.24 -15.57 -3.84
N SER A 977 48.32 -14.59 -2.93
CA SER A 977 48.45 -14.78 -1.48
C SER A 977 48.37 -13.45 -0.72
N ASP A 978 47.51 -13.41 0.30
CA ASP A 978 47.56 -12.65 1.57
C ASP A 978 47.37 -11.13 1.52
N VAL A 979 46.23 -10.59 1.99
CA VAL A 979 45.93 -10.25 3.40
C VAL A 979 47.05 -9.43 4.05
N GLU A 980 46.96 -8.10 3.96
CA GLU A 980 47.35 -7.10 4.97
C GLU A 980 47.47 -5.71 4.30
N LEU A 981 46.56 -4.77 4.57
CA LEU A 981 46.90 -3.35 4.52
C LEU A 981 45.96 -2.49 5.39
N TYR A 982 46.11 -2.64 6.71
CA TYR A 982 45.87 -1.55 7.66
C TYR A 982 47.11 -1.46 8.54
N LYS A 983 48.04 -0.57 8.17
CA LYS A 983 49.07 -0.05 9.06
C LYS A 983 49.15 1.46 8.88
N ALA A 984 48.59 2.17 9.85
CA ALA A 984 48.99 3.53 10.14
C ALA A 984 50.41 3.49 10.70
N GLU A 985 51.35 4.23 10.12
CA GLU A 985 52.51 4.71 10.87
C GLU A 985 53.18 5.93 10.20
N LYS A 986 53.42 6.95 11.04
CA LYS A 986 54.46 8.01 11.00
C LYS A 986 54.33 9.14 9.99
N LEU A 987 53.68 10.23 10.45
CA LEU A 987 54.03 11.60 10.06
C LEU A 987 55.10 12.13 11.03
N GLN A 988 56.37 12.14 10.61
CA GLN A 988 57.41 13.02 11.16
C GLN A 988 58.34 13.48 10.03
N SER A 989 58.78 14.73 10.14
CA SER A 989 59.71 15.50 9.31
C SER A 989 59.14 16.24 8.09
N ALA A 990 59.11 17.57 8.23
CA ALA A 990 58.97 18.53 7.15
C ALA A 990 60.33 18.78 6.46
N PRO A 991 60.34 19.14 5.16
CA PRO A 991 61.34 20.06 4.65
C PRO A 991 60.72 21.29 3.98
N LYS A 992 61.37 22.44 4.23
CA LYS A 992 61.19 23.72 3.53
C LYS A 992 61.72 23.63 2.10
N ILE A 993 60.97 24.13 1.11
CA ILE A 993 61.50 24.73 -0.11
C ILE A 993 60.68 25.98 -0.45
N GLN A 994 61.38 27.06 -0.74
CA GLN A 994 60.89 28.41 -1.05
C GLN A 994 61.39 28.76 -2.46
N GLN A 995 60.48 29.19 -3.35
CA GLN A 995 60.54 30.43 -4.17
C GLN A 995 59.79 30.36 -5.51
N ASP A 996 58.84 31.29 -5.62
CA ASP A 996 58.51 32.20 -6.73
C ASP A 996 57.87 31.67 -8.03
N THR A 997 56.54 31.79 -8.12
CA THR A 997 55.81 32.26 -9.31
C THR A 997 54.42 32.79 -8.88
N PRO A 998 53.92 33.94 -9.38
CA PRO A 998 52.59 34.42 -9.01
C PRO A 998 51.50 33.81 -9.91
N LEU A 999 50.31 33.65 -9.31
CA LEU A 999 48.98 33.30 -9.86
C LEU A 999 48.49 31.85 -9.65
N ASN A 1000 47.31 31.77 -9.03
CA ASN A 1000 46.40 30.64 -8.75
C ASN A 1000 46.70 29.76 -7.52
N HIS A 1001 46.18 30.15 -6.34
CA HIS A 1001 46.27 29.38 -5.10
C HIS A 1001 44.93 29.10 -4.37
N SER A 1002 43.76 29.42 -4.92
CA SER A 1002 42.50 29.33 -4.15
C SER A 1002 41.79 27.97 -4.16
N GLY A 1003 42.30 26.95 -4.85
CA GLY A 1003 41.66 25.62 -4.97
C GLY A 1003 42.25 24.52 -4.06
N ASP A 1004 43.55 24.57 -3.79
CA ASP A 1004 44.28 23.50 -3.09
C ASP A 1004 44.03 23.50 -1.56
N ASP A 1005 43.69 24.65 -0.98
CA ASP A 1005 43.42 24.77 0.47
C ASP A 1005 42.07 24.15 0.87
N PHE A 1006 41.07 24.20 -0.01
CA PHE A 1006 39.72 23.66 0.24
C PHE A 1006 39.68 22.11 0.20
N GLU A 1007 40.38 21.49 -0.75
CA GLU A 1007 40.55 20.02 -0.81
C GLU A 1007 41.29 19.48 0.44
N SER A 1008 42.24 20.27 0.99
CA SER A 1008 42.97 19.96 2.23
C SER A 1008 42.11 19.98 3.49
N ILE A 1009 40.99 20.71 3.49
CA ILE A 1009 40.09 20.81 4.65
C ILE A 1009 38.97 19.75 4.59
N ILE A 1010 38.39 19.51 3.41
CA ILE A 1010 37.41 18.43 3.22
C ILE A 1010 38.05 17.07 3.57
N SER A 1011 39.28 16.83 3.12
CA SER A 1011 40.01 15.59 3.44
C SER A 1011 40.24 15.40 4.95
N ARG A 1012 40.42 16.47 5.74
CA ARG A 1012 40.51 16.37 7.22
C ARG A 1012 39.18 15.96 7.86
N LEU A 1013 38.06 16.50 7.36
CA LEU A 1013 36.73 16.12 7.84
C LEU A 1013 36.43 14.66 7.48
N GLU A 1014 36.77 14.22 6.28
CA GLU A 1014 36.62 12.82 5.81
C GLU A 1014 37.39 11.82 6.67
N ILE A 1015 38.65 12.11 6.98
CA ILE A 1015 39.48 11.25 7.85
C ILE A 1015 38.86 11.13 9.25
N SER A 1016 38.34 12.24 9.79
CA SER A 1016 37.69 12.24 11.10
C SER A 1016 36.38 11.43 11.11
N MET A 1017 35.59 11.49 10.04
CA MET A 1017 34.34 10.74 9.87
C MET A 1017 34.59 9.23 9.78
N LEU A 1018 35.60 8.81 9.02
CA LEU A 1018 36.03 7.40 8.95
C LEU A 1018 36.51 6.88 10.29
N SER A 1019 37.29 7.68 11.00
CA SER A 1019 37.82 7.32 12.32
C SER A 1019 36.67 7.07 13.30
N LEU A 1020 35.71 8.01 13.40
CA LEU A 1020 34.56 7.84 14.29
C LEU A 1020 33.69 6.64 13.88
N ALA A 1021 33.35 6.48 12.59
CA ALA A 1021 32.53 5.37 12.13
C ALA A 1021 33.20 3.99 12.38
N SER A 1022 34.52 3.91 12.20
CA SER A 1022 35.29 2.70 12.53
C SER A 1022 35.25 2.42 14.03
N THR A 1023 35.41 3.43 14.88
CA THR A 1023 35.31 3.26 16.34
C THR A 1023 33.90 2.80 16.75
N LEU A 1024 32.85 3.40 16.21
CA LEU A 1024 31.46 2.97 16.45
C LEU A 1024 31.23 1.52 16.03
N ARG A 1025 31.74 1.12 14.87
CA ARG A 1025 31.67 -0.27 14.39
C ARG A 1025 32.33 -1.24 15.38
N ASP A 1026 33.54 -0.91 15.82
CA ASP A 1026 34.31 -1.78 16.71
C ASP A 1026 33.62 -1.91 18.08
N ILE A 1027 33.06 -0.80 18.59
CA ILE A 1027 32.25 -0.80 19.80
C ILE A 1027 30.99 -1.65 19.62
N PHE A 1028 30.19 -1.46 18.55
CA PHE A 1028 29.00 -2.27 18.34
C PHE A 1028 29.31 -3.78 18.25
N LYS A 1029 30.45 -4.17 17.65
CA LYS A 1029 30.92 -5.57 17.63
C LYS A 1029 31.27 -6.08 19.02
N GLU A 1030 31.90 -5.26 19.85
CA GLU A 1030 32.26 -5.59 21.23
C GLU A 1030 31.04 -5.62 22.18
N VAL A 1031 29.94 -4.98 21.79
CA VAL A 1031 28.66 -4.89 22.51
C VAL A 1031 27.75 -6.09 22.20
N SER A 1032 28.27 -7.09 21.50
CA SER A 1032 27.52 -8.29 21.12
C SER A 1032 27.13 -9.14 22.33
N PHE A 1033 25.88 -9.60 22.32
CA PHE A 1033 25.47 -10.72 23.17
C PHE A 1033 26.26 -11.96 22.74
N GLY A 1034 26.74 -12.76 23.70
CA GLY A 1034 27.51 -13.97 23.41
C GLY A 1034 26.80 -14.93 22.44
N PRO A 1035 27.51 -15.90 21.84
CA PRO A 1035 26.91 -16.79 20.86
C PRO A 1035 25.72 -17.58 21.43
N ALA A 1036 24.82 -17.99 20.53
CA ALA A 1036 23.72 -18.88 20.88
C ALA A 1036 24.25 -20.12 21.62
N PRO A 1037 23.52 -20.67 22.60
CA PRO A 1037 22.11 -20.40 22.94
C PRO A 1037 21.91 -19.48 24.16
N ASP A 1038 22.97 -18.94 24.76
CA ASP A 1038 22.88 -18.30 26.08
C ASP A 1038 22.97 -16.78 26.05
N TYR A 1039 23.45 -16.18 24.96
CA TYR A 1039 23.41 -14.72 24.73
C TYR A 1039 23.85 -13.91 25.97
N ARG A 1040 24.96 -14.32 26.58
CA ARG A 1040 25.51 -13.65 27.78
C ARG A 1040 25.94 -12.24 27.42
N ILE A 1041 25.63 -11.28 28.28
CA ILE A 1041 26.04 -9.89 28.10
C ILE A 1041 27.51 -9.83 28.53
N SER A 1042 28.39 -9.41 27.62
CA SER A 1042 29.80 -9.20 27.93
C SER A 1042 30.23 -7.85 27.36
N ILE A 1043 30.28 -6.83 28.20
CA ILE A 1043 30.82 -5.53 27.81
C ILE A 1043 32.28 -5.48 28.26
N ASN A 1044 33.16 -5.14 27.32
CA ASN A 1044 34.55 -4.83 27.65
C ASN A 1044 34.60 -3.47 28.37
N GLY A 1045 35.12 -3.42 29.60
CA GLY A 1045 35.15 -2.20 30.43
C GLY A 1045 35.90 -1.01 29.81
N GLY A 1046 36.64 -1.22 28.72
CA GLY A 1046 37.26 -0.17 27.91
C GLY A 1046 36.39 0.43 26.80
N ALA A 1047 35.16 -0.02 26.56
CA ALA A 1047 34.30 0.50 25.48
C ALA A 1047 33.81 1.93 25.73
N ARG A 1048 33.40 2.23 26.98
CA ARG A 1048 32.88 3.54 27.38
C ARG A 1048 33.91 4.67 27.27
N PRO A 1049 35.13 4.56 27.84
CA PRO A 1049 36.14 5.60 27.69
C PRO A 1049 36.56 5.82 26.23
N ARG A 1050 36.57 4.76 25.41
CA ARG A 1050 36.93 4.85 23.98
C ARG A 1050 35.89 5.62 23.17
N ILE A 1051 34.59 5.41 23.38
CA ILE A 1051 33.56 6.18 22.67
C ILE A 1051 33.56 7.64 23.13
N ASP A 1052 33.72 7.89 24.43
CA ASP A 1052 33.72 9.25 24.98
C ASP A 1052 34.92 10.05 24.42
N GLU A 1053 36.10 9.43 24.35
CA GLU A 1053 37.29 10.05 23.76
C GLU A 1053 37.14 10.24 22.24
N ALA A 1054 36.62 9.25 21.50
CA ALA A 1054 36.42 9.36 20.06
C ALA A 1054 35.42 10.46 19.69
N VAL A 1055 34.32 10.58 20.45
CA VAL A 1055 33.32 11.65 20.27
C VAL A 1055 33.92 13.02 20.59
N LYS A 1056 34.74 13.12 21.64
CA LYS A 1056 35.44 14.36 22.01
C LYS A 1056 36.43 14.79 20.92
N ILE A 1057 37.31 13.90 20.48
CA ILE A 1057 38.28 14.16 19.40
C ILE A 1057 37.55 14.59 18.12
N TYR A 1058 36.46 13.90 17.76
CA TYR A 1058 35.67 14.24 16.58
C TYR A 1058 35.04 15.63 16.69
N ARG A 1059 34.46 15.98 17.86
CA ARG A 1059 33.86 17.28 18.11
C ARG A 1059 34.89 18.42 18.04
N GLU A 1060 36.06 18.23 18.62
CA GLU A 1060 37.18 19.19 18.55
C GLU A 1060 37.69 19.37 17.11
N THR A 1061 37.89 18.27 16.39
CA THR A 1061 38.36 18.28 14.99
C THR A 1061 37.35 18.95 14.06
N ARG A 1062 36.05 18.63 14.23
CA ARG A 1062 34.96 19.27 13.48
C ARG A 1062 34.90 20.77 13.74
N MET A 1063 34.91 21.22 15.01
CA MET A 1063 34.89 22.65 15.33
C MET A 1063 36.10 23.38 14.72
N SER A 1064 37.29 22.78 14.79
CA SER A 1064 38.49 23.37 14.18
C SER A 1064 38.35 23.48 12.66
N ALA A 1065 37.83 22.46 11.98
CA ALA A 1065 37.64 22.48 10.52
C ALA A 1065 36.59 23.52 10.09
N LEU A 1066 35.47 23.62 10.80
CA LEU A 1066 34.40 24.60 10.53
C LEU A 1066 34.89 26.04 10.75
N CYS A 1067 35.67 26.29 11.82
CA CYS A 1067 36.24 27.61 12.10
C CYS A 1067 37.23 28.05 11.01
N SER A 1068 38.10 27.15 10.53
CA SER A 1068 39.04 27.45 9.44
C SER A 1068 38.30 27.79 8.13
N LEU A 1069 37.23 27.06 7.80
CA LEU A 1069 36.42 27.33 6.60
C LEU A 1069 35.70 28.68 6.67
N SER A 1070 35.21 29.07 7.85
CA SER A 1070 34.56 30.38 8.03
C SER A 1070 35.52 31.56 7.81
N HIS A 1071 36.81 31.38 8.14
CA HIS A 1071 37.85 32.41 7.99
C HIS A 1071 38.34 32.52 6.54
N GLU A 1072 38.52 31.39 5.85
CA GLU A 1072 38.89 31.38 4.42
C GLU A 1072 37.74 31.88 3.52
N ARG A 1073 36.48 31.72 3.95
CA ARG A 1073 35.28 32.27 3.29
C ARG A 1073 35.30 33.79 3.12
N GLU A 1074 36.02 34.52 3.98
CA GLU A 1074 36.17 35.98 3.88
C GLU A 1074 37.29 36.41 2.91
N ILE A 1075 38.18 35.50 2.54
CA ILE A 1075 39.41 35.78 1.77
C ILE A 1075 39.25 35.41 0.29
N MET A 1076 38.36 34.46 -0.04
CA MET A 1076 38.16 33.98 -1.41
C MET A 1076 37.36 34.94 -2.30
N SER A 1077 37.98 35.48 -3.36
CA SER A 1077 37.30 36.25 -4.41
C SER A 1077 36.67 35.35 -5.48
N LEU A 1078 35.64 34.58 -5.10
CA LEU A 1078 34.87 33.73 -6.02
C LEU A 1078 33.67 34.50 -6.62
N THR A 1079 33.23 34.09 -7.80
CA THR A 1079 31.94 34.50 -8.38
C THR A 1079 30.78 34.04 -7.47
N GLN A 1080 29.68 34.78 -7.48
CA GLN A 1080 28.55 34.55 -6.57
C GLN A 1080 27.87 33.17 -6.77
N GLU A 1081 27.95 32.63 -7.99
CA GLU A 1081 27.46 31.30 -8.38
C GLU A 1081 28.33 30.17 -7.81
N SER A 1082 29.65 30.23 -7.97
CA SER A 1082 30.58 29.24 -7.42
C SER A 1082 30.67 29.26 -5.88
N LYS A 1083 30.25 30.34 -5.23
CA LYS A 1083 30.15 30.43 -3.77
C LYS A 1083 28.93 29.66 -3.24
N ALA A 1084 27.82 29.66 -3.97
CA ALA A 1084 26.59 28.96 -3.58
C ALA A 1084 26.75 27.43 -3.67
N ASP A 1085 27.33 26.92 -4.75
CA ASP A 1085 27.60 25.48 -4.94
C ASP A 1085 28.51 24.92 -3.83
N LEU A 1086 29.53 25.69 -3.43
CA LEU A 1086 30.43 25.31 -2.33
C LEU A 1086 29.73 25.37 -0.96
N GLU A 1087 28.83 26.33 -0.75
CA GLU A 1087 28.02 26.41 0.48
C GLU A 1087 27.05 25.23 0.59
N GLU A 1088 26.50 24.74 -0.52
CA GLU A 1088 25.60 23.60 -0.56
C GLU A 1088 26.31 22.27 -0.27
N ILE A 1089 27.47 22.04 -0.91
CA ILE A 1089 28.33 20.87 -0.63
C ILE A 1089 28.75 20.87 0.85
N PHE A 1090 29.12 22.01 1.38
CA PHE A 1090 29.52 22.16 2.78
C PHE A 1090 28.37 21.91 3.76
N ALA A 1091 27.18 22.45 3.48
CA ALA A 1091 25.99 22.23 4.29
C ALA A 1091 25.61 20.74 4.34
N SER A 1092 25.72 20.04 3.21
CA SER A 1092 25.48 18.59 3.15
C SER A 1092 26.52 17.79 3.94
N CYS A 1093 27.81 18.14 3.85
CA CYS A 1093 28.88 17.53 4.64
C CYS A 1093 28.68 17.76 6.15
N ASP A 1094 28.28 18.97 6.55
CA ASP A 1094 28.00 19.28 7.96
C ASP A 1094 26.77 18.52 8.47
N TYR A 1095 25.72 18.41 7.66
CA TYR A 1095 24.53 17.63 8.02
C TYR A 1095 24.83 16.13 8.22
N PHE A 1096 25.64 15.54 7.34
CA PHE A 1096 26.12 14.16 7.50
C PHE A 1096 26.97 14.01 8.78
N SER A 1097 27.89 14.96 9.01
CA SER A 1097 28.74 15.00 10.20
C SER A 1097 27.95 15.08 11.51
N VAL A 1098 26.94 15.94 11.58
CA VAL A 1098 26.04 16.08 12.74
C VAL A 1098 25.22 14.81 12.96
N SER A 1099 24.74 14.19 11.88
CA SER A 1099 23.98 12.94 11.94
C SER A 1099 24.82 11.79 12.50
N LEU A 1100 26.10 11.70 12.10
CA LEU A 1100 27.05 10.72 12.64
C LEU A 1100 27.35 10.96 14.13
N LEU A 1101 27.46 12.22 14.55
CA LEU A 1101 27.63 12.58 15.97
C LEU A 1101 26.38 12.24 16.80
N LYS A 1102 25.18 12.45 16.28
CA LYS A 1102 23.93 12.09 16.97
C LYS A 1102 23.83 10.58 17.16
N LEU A 1103 24.26 9.79 16.18
CA LEU A 1103 24.33 8.33 16.28
C LEU A 1103 25.29 7.88 17.40
N SER A 1104 26.47 8.51 17.51
CA SER A 1104 27.44 8.15 18.56
C SER A 1104 26.95 8.49 19.97
N GLU A 1105 26.26 9.61 20.15
CA GLU A 1105 25.60 9.98 21.41
C GLU A 1105 24.50 8.98 21.81
N LYS A 1106 23.75 8.45 20.84
CA LYS A 1106 22.76 7.39 21.09
C LYS A 1106 23.41 6.07 21.46
N LEU A 1107 24.54 5.71 20.85
CA LEU A 1107 25.30 4.54 21.24
C LEU A 1107 25.87 4.65 22.66
N GLN A 1108 26.33 5.83 23.08
CA GLN A 1108 26.72 6.09 24.48
C GLN A 1108 25.57 5.78 25.44
N GLN A 1109 24.35 6.23 25.15
CA GLN A 1109 23.20 5.96 26.02
C GLN A 1109 22.83 4.46 26.03
N PHE A 1110 22.92 3.81 24.86
CA PHE A 1110 22.71 2.36 24.73
C PHE A 1110 23.69 1.55 25.59
N LEU A 1111 24.98 1.89 25.55
CA LEU A 1111 26.03 1.28 26.37
C LEU A 1111 25.77 1.39 27.87
N SER A 1112 25.36 2.59 28.33
CA SER A 1112 25.07 2.82 29.75
C SER A 1112 23.96 1.89 30.27
N VAL A 1113 22.91 1.69 29.48
CA VAL A 1113 21.82 0.78 29.88
C VAL A 1113 22.23 -0.68 29.80
N LEU A 1114 23.12 -1.03 28.86
CA LEU A 1114 23.63 -2.39 28.76
C LEU A 1114 24.57 -2.73 29.93
N GLU A 1115 25.39 -1.77 30.39
CA GLU A 1115 26.21 -1.89 31.60
C GLU A 1115 25.34 -2.02 32.85
N GLU A 1116 24.29 -1.20 32.99
CA GLU A 1116 23.28 -1.34 34.05
C GLU A 1116 22.64 -2.74 34.03
N LEU A 1117 22.32 -3.26 32.84
CA LEU A 1117 21.74 -4.60 32.68
C LEU A 1117 22.74 -5.71 33.02
N GLN A 1118 24.02 -5.55 32.65
CA GLN A 1118 25.06 -6.50 33.00
C GLN A 1118 25.28 -6.56 34.52
N ILE A 1119 25.34 -5.40 35.18
CA ILE A 1119 25.45 -5.30 36.65
C ILE A 1119 24.26 -5.98 37.32
N GLU A 1120 23.03 -5.73 36.86
CA GLU A 1120 21.84 -6.36 37.44
C GLU A 1120 21.85 -7.89 37.28
N VAL A 1121 22.30 -8.40 36.13
CA VAL A 1121 22.39 -9.85 35.86
C VAL A 1121 23.51 -10.52 36.67
N ASP A 1122 24.66 -9.85 36.83
CA ASP A 1122 25.86 -10.42 37.45
C ASP A 1122 25.87 -10.27 38.99
N GLU A 1123 25.41 -9.13 39.53
CA GLU A 1123 25.46 -8.84 40.97
C GLU A 1123 24.21 -9.30 41.73
N ARG A 1124 23.05 -9.41 41.06
CA ARG A 1124 21.77 -9.78 41.70
C ARG A 1124 21.07 -11.01 41.09
N PRO A 1125 21.76 -12.14 40.83
CA PRO A 1125 21.15 -13.31 40.19
C PRO A 1125 20.02 -13.98 41.00
N ASN A 1126 19.91 -13.67 42.29
CA ASN A 1126 18.97 -14.31 43.23
C ASN A 1126 17.94 -13.35 43.86
N GLU A 1127 18.01 -12.04 43.62
CA GLU A 1127 17.04 -11.08 44.16
C GLU A 1127 15.75 -11.06 43.32
N LYS A 1128 14.83 -11.96 43.65
CA LYS A 1128 13.53 -12.04 42.97
C LYS A 1128 12.57 -10.99 43.53
N SER A 1129 12.29 -9.95 42.74
CA SER A 1129 11.27 -8.95 43.06
C SER A 1129 9.93 -9.34 42.43
N TRP A 1130 9.07 -9.99 43.22
CA TRP A 1130 7.67 -10.23 42.86
C TRP A 1130 6.80 -9.01 43.19
N THR A 1131 7.30 -7.79 43.04
CA THR A 1131 6.57 -6.56 43.41
C THR A 1131 5.24 -6.42 42.65
N TRP A 1132 5.07 -7.09 41.51
CA TRP A 1132 3.80 -7.17 40.78
C TRP A 1132 2.71 -7.98 41.50
N THR A 1133 3.05 -8.92 42.39
CA THR A 1133 2.04 -9.68 43.15
C THR A 1133 1.38 -8.81 44.21
N TRP A 1134 2.09 -7.81 44.75
CA TRP A 1134 1.51 -6.79 45.62
C TRP A 1134 0.47 -5.93 44.90
N VAL A 1135 0.68 -5.62 43.62
CA VAL A 1135 -0.26 -4.82 42.79
C VAL A 1135 -1.55 -5.58 42.43
N PHE A 1136 -1.57 -6.92 42.55
CA PHE A 1136 -2.78 -7.73 42.37
C PHE A 1136 -3.50 -8.08 43.69
N LEU A 1137 -2.83 -7.92 44.83
CA LEU A 1137 -3.36 -8.15 46.18
C LEU A 1137 -3.76 -6.84 46.91
N THR A 1138 -3.39 -5.68 46.36
CA THR A 1138 -3.89 -4.34 46.71
C THR A 1138 -4.76 -3.83 45.58
#